data_AF-A0A3N6J486-F1
#
_entry.id   AF-A0A3N6J486-F1
#
_cell.length_a   1.000
_cell.length_b   1.000
_cell.length_c   1.000
_cell.angle_alpha   90.00
_cell.angle_beta   90.00
_cell.angle_gamma   90.00
#
_symmetry.space_group_name_H-M   'P 1'
#
loop_
_entity.id
_entity.type
_entity.pdbx_description
1 polymer ?
#
loop_
_entity_poly.entity_id
_entity_poly.type
_entity_poly.pdbx_seq_one_letter_code
_entity_poly.pdbx_strand_id
1 'polypeptide(L)'
;MADMAHEESPRGLSVPPVPLVLPAVHSPSGYRVISVEEAEERFRVSADVRYPYADFAEDQEIRLYEGGLHVAGHLGPEGDDDWVPYNTIVDGDLTVDGDLDWWDHSGGNLLVVTGSLRARNVILAGCPSVVVRDDLEVTGGICCSYGDDGGILTVCGSTRAQVLISTLYFNLVVAEQPQALLVADRCRSNCPVDFDDDELHTILLPELLDDHGEANAHKIEEALREGRQVLRAGGRPSHLTTLDELDALLDRAEEVTDLDLSARRLRAVPEQLLAFPRLRALSLADNGDLGGLPPRIGELTALEELDVSGTGLTELPASIGTLGNLRVLDISGNDFTVFTGLPDSLGDLGRLEVLRASHLTCRLPESLDRLHSLRELDLSRFRQGRYVSDTPVGLPAVVTRLTGLRSLNLSGTWLASAPEGLLSLHELEELNLNDCLSDRVTRLPELARLPRLRVLRLSGRTSGSDQHPPGRHLLSGIWDITTLEHLEIDRWGKEIFKGSKVRKPFRTLPDDAFARTPNLRHVDLSFNELTTLPEPFFALRHLDFVGLRYSQLDQLTLERLRGTFPHVRIDLRDTGTRDVVHDPNWQAVHALVRNGGARLHAQDHHEAATAFEEAIALCAPGARYSAYDQLYAHYGLVDALGHLADGAPDPDRPALNSKLIRYAEQTLALVPDTIWHFTDEGAFQEEVKRRTGNALAWHLLHSGEPERALAAVEQALTVAGSPDYDFVRDTQVRVLLALGRTDDAYRVADQALTRDPSFGDFTDMAASHEFQRWRRAQRGHRSLGGGR
;
A
#
# COMPACT_ATOMS: atom_id res chain seq x y z
N MET A 1 -17.13 -36.55 18.55
CA MET A 1 -16.37 -37.81 18.35
C MET A 1 -15.63 -37.68 17.04
N ALA A 2 -14.29 -37.63 17.16
CA ALA A 2 -13.24 -37.95 16.20
C ALA A 2 -13.11 -37.18 14.87
N ASP A 3 -11.95 -36.52 14.79
CA ASP A 3 -10.98 -36.46 13.69
C ASP A 3 -11.23 -35.54 12.48
N MET A 4 -10.55 -34.39 12.52
CA MET A 4 -9.85 -33.87 11.35
C MET A 4 -8.37 -33.66 11.70
N ALA A 5 -7.52 -34.34 10.94
CA ALA A 5 -6.07 -34.30 11.03
C ALA A 5 -5.53 -32.96 10.50
N HIS A 6 -4.56 -32.42 11.23
CA HIS A 6 -3.67 -31.34 10.80
C HIS A 6 -2.65 -31.87 9.77
N GLU A 7 -2.53 -31.19 8.63
CA GLU A 7 -1.40 -31.33 7.72
C GLU A 7 -0.33 -30.28 8.07
N GLU A 8 0.87 -30.79 8.37
CA GLU A 8 2.12 -30.05 8.59
C GLU A 8 2.78 -29.59 7.28
N SER A 9 3.37 -28.39 7.29
CA SER A 9 4.67 -28.10 6.65
C SER A 9 5.11 -26.65 6.90
N PRO A 10 6.42 -26.30 6.82
CA PRO A 10 7.62 -27.13 6.95
C PRO A 10 8.63 -26.56 7.97
N ARG A 11 9.54 -27.43 8.43
CA ARG A 11 10.68 -27.11 9.30
C ARG A 11 11.62 -26.10 8.63
N GLY A 12 11.62 -24.86 9.10
CA GLY A 12 12.74 -23.93 8.97
C GLY A 12 13.87 -24.31 9.93
N LEU A 13 15.11 -24.05 9.51
CA LEU A 13 16.35 -24.40 10.21
C LEU A 13 16.37 -23.83 11.65
N SER A 14 16.23 -24.73 12.63
CA SER A 14 16.66 -24.49 14.01
C SER A 14 18.18 -24.41 14.03
N VAL A 15 18.71 -23.18 14.14
CA VAL A 15 20.01 -22.98 14.77
C VAL A 15 19.77 -23.17 16.28
N PRO A 16 20.45 -24.10 16.97
CA PRO A 16 20.26 -24.24 18.40
C PRO A 16 20.79 -22.98 19.10
N PRO A 17 20.14 -22.49 20.17
CA PRO A 17 20.70 -21.40 20.96
C PRO A 17 22.04 -21.88 21.53
N VAL A 18 23.11 -21.15 21.22
CA VAL A 18 24.37 -21.28 21.97
C VAL A 18 24.07 -20.74 23.37
N PRO A 19 24.26 -21.51 24.46
CA PRO A 19 23.97 -21.02 25.80
C PRO A 19 24.98 -19.93 26.13
N LEU A 20 24.52 -18.68 26.20
CA LEU A 20 25.27 -17.59 26.79
C LEU A 20 25.30 -17.83 28.30
N VAL A 21 26.49 -17.95 28.87
CA VAL A 21 26.68 -17.94 30.32
C VAL A 21 26.41 -16.50 30.78
N LEU A 22 25.15 -16.21 31.08
CA LEU A 22 24.76 -14.97 31.77
C LEU A 22 25.47 -14.92 33.13
N PRO A 23 25.99 -13.76 33.57
CA PRO A 23 26.44 -13.61 34.95
C PRO A 23 25.28 -13.97 35.89
N ALA A 24 25.56 -14.67 37.00
CA ALA A 24 24.52 -15.21 37.88
C ALA A 24 23.60 -14.10 38.40
N VAL A 25 22.41 -14.02 37.82
CA VAL A 25 21.32 -13.14 38.25
C VAL A 25 20.55 -13.90 39.32
N HIS A 26 20.41 -13.30 40.51
CA HIS A 26 19.70 -13.90 41.64
C HIS A 26 18.67 -12.93 42.18
N SER A 27 17.54 -13.45 42.63
CA SER A 27 16.58 -12.69 43.40
C SER A 27 17.24 -12.21 44.70
N PRO A 28 17.16 -10.91 45.01
CA PRO A 28 17.61 -10.39 46.30
C PRO A 28 16.88 -11.08 47.46
N SER A 29 17.58 -11.41 48.53
CA SER A 29 16.94 -11.89 49.75
C SER A 29 16.16 -10.77 50.45
N GLY A 30 15.15 -11.10 51.25
CA GLY A 30 14.46 -10.14 52.12
C GLY A 30 13.03 -9.76 51.71
N TYR A 31 12.47 -10.46 50.72
CA TYR A 31 11.06 -10.33 50.36
C TYR A 31 10.14 -11.09 51.33
N ARG A 32 8.88 -10.67 51.41
CA ARG A 32 7.77 -11.43 52.00
C ARG A 32 6.87 -11.96 50.90
N VAL A 33 6.45 -13.22 50.99
CA VAL A 33 5.42 -13.77 50.10
C VAL A 33 4.06 -13.30 50.59
N ILE A 34 3.26 -12.68 49.71
CA ILE A 34 1.93 -12.15 50.02
C ILE A 34 0.85 -12.84 49.18
N SER A 35 -0.40 -12.74 49.60
CA SER A 35 -1.53 -13.26 48.82
C SER A 35 -1.96 -12.25 47.74
N VAL A 36 -2.72 -12.75 46.75
CA VAL A 36 -3.32 -11.95 45.69
C VAL A 36 -4.23 -10.87 46.28
N GLU A 37 -5.00 -11.19 47.32
CA GLU A 37 -5.90 -10.23 47.98
C GLU A 37 -5.12 -9.11 48.66
N GLU A 38 -3.99 -9.41 49.32
CA GLU A 38 -3.14 -8.38 49.91
C GLU A 38 -2.51 -7.50 48.82
N ALA A 39 -2.05 -8.10 47.71
CA ALA A 39 -1.50 -7.37 46.57
C ALA A 39 -2.54 -6.39 45.99
N GLU A 40 -3.78 -6.83 45.81
CA GLU A 40 -4.87 -5.97 45.35
C GLU A 40 -5.28 -4.89 46.36
N GLU A 41 -5.43 -5.24 47.63
CA GLU A 41 -5.87 -4.29 48.66
C GLU A 41 -4.86 -3.16 48.87
N ARG A 42 -3.56 -3.50 48.92
CA ARG A 42 -2.49 -2.54 49.18
C ARG A 42 -2.04 -1.81 47.93
N PHE A 43 -1.89 -2.52 46.82
CA PHE A 43 -1.25 -1.98 45.63
C PHE A 43 -2.20 -1.79 44.47
N ARG A 44 -3.37 -2.43 44.43
CA ARG A 44 -4.29 -2.37 43.27
C ARG A 44 -3.60 -2.77 41.96
N VAL A 45 -2.93 -3.91 41.94
CA VAL A 45 -2.11 -4.36 40.80
C VAL A 45 -2.97 -4.48 39.53
N SER A 46 -4.20 -4.97 39.65
CA SER A 46 -5.18 -5.06 38.56
C SER A 46 -5.56 -3.72 37.90
N ALA A 47 -5.31 -2.59 38.55
CA ALA A 47 -5.53 -1.27 37.94
C ALA A 47 -4.49 -0.95 36.86
N ASP A 48 -3.27 -1.47 37.00
CA ASP A 48 -2.14 -1.21 36.12
C ASP A 48 -1.86 -2.38 35.16
N VAL A 49 -2.18 -3.62 35.57
CA VAL A 49 -1.92 -4.85 34.82
C VAL A 49 -3.25 -5.48 34.37
N ARG A 50 -3.61 -5.32 33.08
CA ARG A 50 -4.91 -5.77 32.54
C ARG A 50 -4.95 -7.24 32.10
N TYR A 51 -3.79 -7.86 31.83
CA TYR A 51 -3.59 -9.24 31.40
C TYR A 51 -2.09 -9.57 31.61
N PRO A 52 -1.68 -10.63 32.35
CA PRO A 52 -2.41 -11.84 32.66
C PRO A 52 -2.66 -12.09 34.18
N TYR A 53 -2.64 -11.01 34.98
CA TYR A 53 -2.84 -11.06 36.45
C TYR A 53 -4.05 -11.89 36.92
N ALA A 54 -5.17 -11.86 36.20
CA ALA A 54 -6.39 -12.58 36.59
C ALA A 54 -6.32 -14.11 36.41
N ASP A 55 -5.44 -14.61 35.52
CA ASP A 55 -5.38 -16.02 35.14
C ASP A 55 -4.20 -16.78 35.80
N PHE A 56 -3.13 -16.08 36.22
CA PHE A 56 -1.91 -16.70 36.79
C PHE A 56 -1.58 -16.32 38.24
N ALA A 57 -2.27 -15.33 38.83
CA ALA A 57 -1.95 -14.90 40.20
C ALA A 57 -2.19 -15.99 41.26
N GLU A 58 -3.00 -17.01 40.96
CA GLU A 58 -3.20 -18.17 41.85
C GLU A 58 -2.10 -19.24 41.72
N ASP A 59 -1.33 -19.24 40.62
CA ASP A 59 -0.33 -20.26 40.28
C ASP A 59 1.14 -19.80 40.47
N GLN A 60 1.38 -18.51 40.76
CA GLN A 60 2.70 -17.90 40.98
C GLN A 60 2.81 -17.19 42.34
N GLU A 61 3.96 -17.29 43.01
CA GLU A 61 4.20 -16.56 44.27
C GLU A 61 4.26 -15.04 44.03
N ILE A 62 3.78 -14.21 44.96
CA ILE A 62 4.00 -12.75 44.90
C ILE A 62 5.04 -12.34 45.94
N ARG A 63 6.23 -11.94 45.48
CA ARG A 63 7.35 -11.48 46.31
C ARG A 63 7.25 -9.97 46.53
N LEU A 64 7.03 -9.55 47.78
CA LEU A 64 6.97 -8.15 48.19
C LEU A 64 8.26 -7.71 48.88
N TYR A 65 8.90 -6.66 48.36
CA TYR A 65 9.98 -5.93 49.03
C TYR A 65 9.43 -4.65 49.65
N GLU A 66 9.40 -4.57 50.98
CA GLU A 66 8.86 -3.41 51.71
C GLU A 66 9.96 -2.36 51.96
N GLY A 67 9.70 -1.09 51.59
CA GLY A 67 10.61 0.03 51.83
C GLY A 67 11.65 0.27 50.73
N GLY A 68 11.38 -0.17 49.51
CA GLY A 68 12.29 -0.10 48.36
C GLY A 68 13.30 -1.25 48.29
N LEU A 69 14.08 -1.28 47.20
CA LEU A 69 15.07 -2.32 46.92
C LEU A 69 16.32 -1.71 46.25
N HIS A 70 17.50 -1.99 46.81
CA HIS A 70 18.79 -1.68 46.19
C HIS A 70 19.54 -2.97 45.85
N VAL A 71 20.01 -3.08 44.61
CA VAL A 71 20.74 -4.25 44.10
C VAL A 71 22.12 -3.83 43.60
N ALA A 72 23.15 -4.27 44.32
CA ALA A 72 24.56 -4.08 43.94
C ALA A 72 24.96 -5.08 42.83
N GLY A 73 24.50 -4.84 41.60
CA GLY A 73 24.75 -5.71 40.44
C GLY A 73 23.59 -5.70 39.45
N HIS A 74 23.41 -6.82 38.75
CA HIS A 74 22.27 -7.03 37.83
C HIS A 74 21.07 -7.58 38.59
N LEU A 75 19.86 -7.25 38.12
CA LEU A 75 18.60 -7.79 38.64
C LEU A 75 17.82 -8.45 37.51
N GLY A 76 17.22 -9.60 37.78
CA GLY A 76 16.37 -10.32 36.84
C GLY A 76 15.67 -11.49 37.51
N PRO A 77 14.70 -12.11 36.81
CA PRO A 77 13.91 -13.18 37.37
C PRO A 77 14.72 -14.48 37.47
N GLU A 78 14.22 -15.40 38.29
CA GLU A 78 14.77 -16.76 38.43
C GLU A 78 13.69 -17.71 37.90
N GLY A 79 14.06 -18.64 37.04
CA GLY A 79 13.13 -19.55 36.38
C GLY A 79 13.88 -20.52 35.48
N ASP A 80 13.14 -21.41 34.84
CA ASP A 80 13.66 -22.18 33.69
C ASP A 80 13.50 -21.31 32.43
N ASP A 81 14.25 -21.58 31.35
CA ASP A 81 14.31 -20.74 30.12
C ASP A 81 12.93 -20.30 29.57
N ASP A 82 11.87 -21.03 29.89
CA ASP A 82 10.52 -20.78 29.43
C ASP A 82 9.57 -20.16 30.49
N TRP A 83 9.85 -20.23 31.80
CA TRP A 83 8.86 -19.92 32.86
C TRP A 83 9.45 -19.30 34.13
N VAL A 84 8.84 -18.20 34.59
CA VAL A 84 9.15 -17.56 35.87
C VAL A 84 8.04 -17.88 36.90
N PRO A 85 8.36 -18.51 38.06
CA PRO A 85 7.34 -19.01 38.99
C PRO A 85 6.88 -17.97 40.02
N TYR A 86 7.19 -16.69 39.84
CA TYR A 86 6.81 -15.63 40.76
C TYR A 86 6.66 -14.26 40.10
N ASN A 87 5.92 -13.42 40.81
CA ASN A 87 5.67 -12.01 40.57
C ASN A 87 6.42 -11.17 41.60
N THR A 88 6.81 -9.94 41.26
CA THR A 88 7.58 -9.06 42.14
C THR A 88 6.90 -7.71 42.34
N ILE A 89 6.77 -7.29 43.59
CA ILE A 89 6.34 -5.94 43.98
C ILE A 89 7.45 -5.30 44.82
N VAL A 90 7.91 -4.13 44.41
CA VAL A 90 8.81 -3.27 45.18
C VAL A 90 7.98 -2.09 45.69
N ASP A 91 7.71 -2.08 47.00
CA ASP A 91 6.99 -0.99 47.69
C ASP A 91 7.97 0.12 48.07
N GLY A 92 8.27 1.00 47.11
CA GLY A 92 9.24 2.08 47.18
C GLY A 92 10.07 2.17 45.90
N ASP A 93 11.24 2.80 46.00
CA ASP A 93 12.17 2.93 44.87
C ASP A 93 12.93 1.62 44.61
N LEU A 94 13.17 1.32 43.33
CA LEU A 94 14.06 0.25 42.88
C LEU A 94 15.33 0.86 42.29
N THR A 95 16.49 0.58 42.88
CA THR A 95 17.79 0.99 42.32
C THR A 95 18.65 -0.24 42.03
N VAL A 96 19.04 -0.41 40.77
CA VAL A 96 19.90 -1.49 40.29
C VAL A 96 21.20 -0.84 39.79
N ASP A 97 22.34 -1.15 40.41
CA ASP A 97 23.63 -0.55 40.03
C ASP A 97 24.07 -0.98 38.61
N GLY A 98 23.61 -2.15 38.16
CA GLY A 98 23.84 -2.72 36.83
C GLY A 98 22.57 -2.75 35.97
N ASP A 99 22.38 -3.85 35.23
CA ASP A 99 21.28 -4.01 34.28
C ASP A 99 20.06 -4.66 34.94
N LEU A 100 18.87 -4.18 34.63
CA LEU A 100 17.61 -4.86 34.91
C LEU A 100 17.24 -5.71 33.69
N ASP A 101 17.52 -7.02 33.75
CA ASP A 101 17.18 -8.01 32.72
C ASP A 101 15.91 -8.76 33.16
N TRP A 102 14.75 -8.42 32.61
CA TRP A 102 13.47 -9.01 33.00
C TRP A 102 12.80 -9.73 31.83
N TRP A 103 12.46 -11.00 32.00
CA TRP A 103 11.97 -11.83 30.89
C TRP A 103 10.85 -12.79 31.29
N ASP A 104 10.08 -13.21 30.29
CA ASP A 104 9.09 -14.30 30.38
C ASP A 104 8.62 -14.76 28.99
N HIS A 105 8.75 -16.05 28.65
CA HIS A 105 8.41 -16.58 27.33
C HIS A 105 7.19 -17.52 27.31
N SER A 106 6.51 -17.76 28.43
CA SER A 106 5.34 -18.68 28.48
C SER A 106 4.08 -18.13 29.15
N GLY A 107 4.10 -16.95 29.78
CA GLY A 107 2.88 -16.31 30.29
C GLY A 107 3.08 -15.44 31.53
N GLY A 108 2.79 -14.14 31.35
CA GLY A 108 3.27 -12.97 32.10
C GLY A 108 3.48 -13.05 33.60
N ASN A 109 4.76 -13.01 33.99
CA ASN A 109 5.22 -12.46 35.26
C ASN A 109 5.06 -10.92 35.29
N LEU A 110 5.02 -10.35 36.50
CA LEU A 110 4.98 -8.91 36.70
C LEU A 110 6.09 -8.39 37.62
N LEU A 111 6.52 -7.17 37.34
CA LEU A 111 7.36 -6.34 38.20
C LEU A 111 6.66 -5.00 38.41
N VAL A 112 6.16 -4.75 39.63
CA VAL A 112 5.54 -3.48 40.01
C VAL A 112 6.46 -2.73 40.95
N VAL A 113 6.89 -1.53 40.57
CA VAL A 113 7.65 -0.60 41.41
C VAL A 113 6.74 0.57 41.76
N THR A 114 6.45 0.76 43.05
CA THR A 114 5.53 1.82 43.50
C THR A 114 6.17 3.20 43.54
N GLY A 115 7.51 3.27 43.57
CA GLY A 115 8.31 4.49 43.44
C GLY A 115 9.08 4.55 42.12
N SER A 116 10.25 5.18 42.15
CA SER A 116 11.11 5.39 40.98
C SER A 116 11.99 4.16 40.70
N LEU A 117 12.30 3.90 39.42
CA LEU A 117 13.23 2.85 39.00
C LEU A 117 14.50 3.48 38.41
N ARG A 118 15.67 3.11 38.95
CA ARG A 118 17.00 3.54 38.48
C ARG A 118 17.82 2.33 38.08
N ALA A 119 18.37 2.34 36.85
CA ALA A 119 19.21 1.25 36.35
C ALA A 119 20.28 1.73 35.35
N ARG A 120 21.27 0.89 35.06
CA ARG A 120 22.19 1.11 33.93
C ARG A 120 21.47 0.89 32.61
N ASN A 121 20.91 -0.31 32.41
CA ASN A 121 20.05 -0.65 31.28
C ASN A 121 18.78 -1.31 31.81
N VAL A 122 17.70 -1.25 31.02
CA VAL A 122 16.48 -2.04 31.26
C VAL A 122 16.23 -2.86 30.00
N ILE A 123 16.33 -4.18 30.12
CA ILE A 123 16.17 -5.13 29.02
C ILE A 123 14.99 -6.02 29.35
N LEU A 124 13.93 -5.91 28.56
CA LEU A 124 12.68 -6.65 28.72
C LEU A 124 12.51 -7.60 27.55
N ALA A 125 12.35 -8.90 27.80
CA ALA A 125 12.20 -9.89 26.74
C ALA A 125 10.96 -10.78 26.97
N GLY A 126 10.23 -11.09 25.89
CA GLY A 126 9.05 -11.92 25.99
C GLY A 126 7.78 -11.12 26.34
N CYS A 127 6.97 -11.67 27.24
CA CYS A 127 5.67 -11.14 27.65
C CYS A 127 5.57 -10.65 29.12
N PRO A 128 6.61 -10.01 29.73
CA PRO A 128 6.51 -9.52 31.09
C PRO A 128 5.59 -8.28 31.19
N SER A 129 5.00 -8.08 32.37
CA SER A 129 4.28 -6.85 32.73
C SER A 129 5.07 -6.01 33.73
N VAL A 130 5.76 -4.98 33.24
CA VAL A 130 6.57 -4.08 34.07
C VAL A 130 5.87 -2.75 34.27
N VAL A 131 5.67 -2.36 35.54
CA VAL A 131 5.00 -1.11 35.93
C VAL A 131 5.91 -0.31 36.86
N VAL A 132 6.21 0.93 36.48
CA VAL A 132 6.91 1.92 37.30
C VAL A 132 5.94 3.06 37.58
N ARG A 133 5.53 3.24 38.83
CA ARG A 133 4.50 4.23 39.19
C ARG A 133 5.00 5.66 39.33
N ASP A 134 6.31 5.85 39.28
CA ASP A 134 6.98 7.15 39.31
C ASP A 134 8.00 7.25 38.16
N ASP A 135 9.16 7.87 38.36
CA ASP A 135 10.16 8.08 37.32
C ASP A 135 10.96 6.81 36.96
N LEU A 136 11.25 6.63 35.67
CA LEU A 136 12.18 5.64 35.12
C LEU A 136 13.44 6.34 34.62
N GLU A 137 14.55 6.18 35.34
CA GLU A 137 15.85 6.78 35.01
C GLU A 137 16.88 5.71 34.64
N VAL A 138 17.24 5.67 33.36
CA VAL A 138 18.19 4.70 32.79
C VAL A 138 19.38 5.44 32.21
N THR A 139 20.60 5.07 32.63
CA THR A 139 21.82 5.77 32.16
C THR A 139 22.28 5.33 30.77
N GLY A 140 21.97 4.08 30.40
CA GLY A 140 22.20 3.46 29.09
C GLY A 140 20.93 3.42 28.24
N GLY A 141 20.52 2.22 27.84
CA GLY A 141 19.36 1.99 26.96
C GLY A 141 18.23 1.19 27.62
N ILE A 142 17.02 1.41 27.12
CA ILE A 142 15.86 0.57 27.36
C ILE A 142 15.62 -0.25 26.09
N CYS A 143 15.54 -1.58 26.21
CA CYS A 143 15.28 -2.48 25.09
C CYS A 143 14.14 -3.43 25.45
N CYS A 144 13.12 -3.51 24.61
CA CYS A 144 11.98 -4.39 24.80
C CYS A 144 11.77 -5.23 23.51
N SER A 145 11.76 -6.56 23.63
CA SER A 145 11.75 -7.51 22.49
C SER A 145 10.86 -8.74 22.75
N TYR A 146 10.44 -9.43 21.67
CA TYR A 146 9.79 -10.76 21.67
C TYR A 146 8.42 -10.92 22.34
N GLY A 147 7.50 -9.96 22.15
CA GLY A 147 6.16 -10.01 22.74
C GLY A 147 5.10 -10.74 21.92
N ASP A 148 5.23 -12.05 21.68
CA ASP A 148 4.28 -12.83 20.88
C ASP A 148 2.82 -12.70 21.40
N ASP A 149 2.65 -12.57 22.73
CA ASP A 149 1.39 -12.28 23.45
C ASP A 149 1.35 -10.87 24.09
N GLY A 150 2.30 -9.99 23.75
CA GLY A 150 2.25 -8.56 24.08
C GLY A 150 2.74 -8.13 25.46
N GLY A 151 4.03 -8.36 25.77
CA GLY A 151 4.69 -7.74 26.94
C GLY A 151 4.49 -6.21 27.00
N ILE A 152 4.51 -5.65 28.21
CA ILE A 152 4.18 -4.24 28.43
C ILE A 152 5.13 -3.56 29.42
N LEU A 153 5.56 -2.35 29.08
CA LEU A 153 6.23 -1.42 29.97
C LEU A 153 5.30 -0.23 30.20
N THR A 154 4.88 -0.04 31.45
CA THR A 154 4.09 1.11 31.90
C THR A 154 4.92 1.99 32.81
N VAL A 155 5.08 3.27 32.48
CA VAL A 155 5.75 4.28 33.32
C VAL A 155 4.79 5.44 33.58
N CYS A 156 4.44 5.68 34.83
CA CYS A 156 3.49 6.72 35.23
C CYS A 156 4.15 8.07 35.51
N GLY A 157 5.47 8.12 35.68
CA GLY A 157 6.28 9.35 35.77
C GLY A 157 7.07 9.64 34.49
N SER A 158 8.18 10.36 34.66
CA SER A 158 9.09 10.71 33.56
C SER A 158 9.96 9.52 33.15
N THR A 159 10.25 9.40 31.86
CA THR A 159 11.19 8.38 31.33
C THR A 159 12.42 9.07 30.77
N ARG A 160 13.61 8.67 31.23
CA ARG A 160 14.89 9.16 30.72
C ARG A 160 15.83 8.01 30.38
N ALA A 161 16.33 7.98 29.15
CA ALA A 161 17.31 7.02 28.66
C ALA A 161 18.10 7.61 27.49
N GLN A 162 19.20 6.99 27.07
CA GLN A 162 19.85 7.41 25.82
C GLN A 162 19.02 6.99 24.59
N VAL A 163 18.49 5.77 24.64
CA VAL A 163 17.64 5.18 23.60
C VAL A 163 16.60 4.28 24.26
N LEU A 164 15.39 4.27 23.70
CA LEU A 164 14.30 3.36 24.05
C LEU A 164 13.88 2.63 22.78
N ILE A 165 14.14 1.33 22.71
CA ILE A 165 13.78 0.45 21.60
C ILE A 165 12.67 -0.48 22.09
N SER A 166 11.45 -0.31 21.60
CA SER A 166 10.29 -1.14 21.93
C SER A 166 9.74 -1.75 20.65
N THR A 167 10.23 -2.93 20.28
CA THR A 167 9.96 -3.56 18.98
C THR A 167 9.42 -4.98 19.16
N LEU A 168 9.10 -5.67 18.07
CA LEU A 168 8.68 -7.08 18.09
C LEU A 168 7.46 -7.30 19.02
N TYR A 169 6.36 -6.60 18.73
CA TYR A 169 5.06 -6.75 19.41
C TYR A 169 4.98 -6.30 20.88
N PHE A 170 6.01 -5.64 21.42
CA PHE A 170 6.00 -5.09 22.78
C PHE A 170 5.15 -3.79 22.89
N ASN A 171 4.45 -3.62 24.01
CA ASN A 171 3.61 -2.45 24.30
C ASN A 171 4.34 -1.44 25.20
N LEU A 172 4.23 -0.15 24.86
CA LEU A 172 4.82 0.94 25.63
C LEU A 172 3.75 1.95 26.06
N VAL A 173 3.61 2.14 27.37
CA VAL A 173 2.72 3.12 27.96
C VAL A 173 3.52 4.06 28.84
N VAL A 174 3.63 5.32 28.45
CA VAL A 174 4.37 6.35 29.22
C VAL A 174 3.46 7.54 29.53
N ALA A 175 3.67 8.18 30.68
CA ALA A 175 2.87 9.35 31.07
C ALA A 175 3.20 10.62 30.26
N GLU A 176 4.46 10.76 29.83
CA GLU A 176 4.96 11.89 29.05
C GLU A 176 5.96 11.42 27.97
N GLN A 177 6.29 12.31 27.02
CA GLN A 177 7.27 12.02 25.98
C GLN A 177 8.62 11.65 26.61
N PRO A 178 9.18 10.46 26.32
CA PRO A 178 10.47 10.06 26.88
C PRO A 178 11.58 11.02 26.48
N GLN A 179 12.47 11.33 27.43
CA GLN A 179 13.74 12.00 27.16
C GLN A 179 14.76 10.97 26.65
N ALA A 180 14.47 10.37 25.51
CA ALA A 180 15.28 9.36 24.83
C ALA A 180 15.01 9.39 23.32
N LEU A 181 15.92 8.83 22.51
CA LEU A 181 15.57 8.49 21.13
C LEU A 181 14.63 7.27 21.15
N LEU A 182 13.41 7.43 20.63
CA LEU A 182 12.36 6.41 20.71
C LEU A 182 12.17 5.67 19.39
N VAL A 183 12.39 4.36 19.41
CA VAL A 183 12.06 3.43 18.33
C VAL A 183 10.93 2.52 18.79
N ALA A 184 9.77 2.58 18.16
CA ALA A 184 8.66 1.70 18.51
C ALA A 184 7.61 1.58 17.39
N ASP A 185 6.78 0.54 17.46
CA ASP A 185 5.54 0.45 16.69
C ASP A 185 4.53 1.50 17.21
N ARG A 186 4.11 2.42 16.34
CA ARG A 186 3.15 3.49 16.67
C ARG A 186 1.81 2.96 17.15
N CYS A 187 1.39 1.80 16.69
CA CYS A 187 0.13 1.19 17.12
C CYS A 187 0.22 0.59 18.54
N ARG A 188 1.43 0.47 19.09
CA ARG A 188 1.72 -0.12 20.41
C ARG A 188 2.34 0.86 21.40
N SER A 189 2.51 2.13 20.99
CA SER A 189 2.93 3.23 21.85
C SER A 189 1.79 4.24 22.03
N ASN A 190 1.70 4.86 23.20
CA ASN A 190 0.78 5.97 23.45
C ASN A 190 1.41 7.36 23.24
N CYS A 191 2.61 7.43 22.66
CA CYS A 191 3.32 8.69 22.40
C CYS A 191 3.97 8.69 21.00
N PRO A 192 4.23 9.87 20.41
CA PRO A 192 4.93 9.98 19.13
C PRO A 192 6.32 9.33 19.15
N VAL A 193 6.63 8.52 18.13
CA VAL A 193 7.91 7.81 18.00
C VAL A 193 8.87 8.54 17.06
N ASP A 194 10.18 8.40 17.27
CA ASP A 194 11.18 9.01 16.37
C ASP A 194 11.42 8.16 15.13
N PHE A 195 11.44 6.84 15.32
CA PHE A 195 11.62 5.82 14.29
C PHE A 195 10.62 4.69 14.49
N ASP A 196 10.13 4.12 13.39
CA ASP A 196 9.32 2.90 13.45
C ASP A 196 10.25 1.67 13.53
N ASP A 197 9.70 0.53 13.93
CA ASP A 197 10.43 -0.74 14.01
C ASP A 197 11.05 -1.14 12.67
N ASP A 198 10.33 -0.93 11.57
CA ASP A 198 10.82 -1.14 10.20
C ASP A 198 12.04 -0.26 9.84
N GLU A 199 12.22 0.88 10.50
CA GLU A 199 13.34 1.80 10.26
C GLU A 199 14.54 1.54 11.17
N LEU A 200 14.42 0.65 12.15
CA LEU A 200 15.45 0.39 13.14
C LEU A 200 16.79 0.02 12.47
N HIS A 201 16.76 -0.76 11.39
CA HIS A 201 17.95 -1.16 10.63
C HIS A 201 18.75 0.03 10.05
N THR A 202 18.08 1.17 9.79
CA THR A 202 18.72 2.36 9.19
C THR A 202 19.60 3.11 10.18
N ILE A 203 19.24 3.06 11.47
CA ILE A 203 19.88 3.80 12.55
C ILE A 203 20.83 2.96 13.39
N LEU A 204 20.78 1.63 13.31
CA LEU A 204 21.69 0.74 14.03
C LEU A 204 23.06 0.59 13.35
N LEU A 205 24.12 0.39 14.14
CA LEU A 205 25.44 0.03 13.59
C LEU A 205 25.36 -1.25 12.73
N PRO A 206 26.07 -1.34 11.58
CA PRO A 206 25.98 -2.50 10.68
C PRO A 206 26.27 -3.85 11.32
N GLU A 207 27.12 -3.89 12.35
CA GLU A 207 27.46 -5.10 13.10
C GLU A 207 26.29 -5.68 13.91
N LEU A 208 25.27 -4.86 14.21
CA LEU A 208 24.06 -5.23 14.95
C LEU A 208 22.93 -5.74 14.05
N LEU A 209 23.18 -5.80 12.73
CA LEU A 209 22.25 -6.36 11.76
C LEU A 209 22.52 -7.86 11.56
N ASP A 210 21.50 -8.61 11.15
CA ASP A 210 21.65 -9.99 10.70
C ASP A 210 22.11 -10.09 9.23
N ASP A 211 22.23 -11.30 8.71
CA ASP A 211 22.68 -11.55 7.33
C ASP A 211 21.68 -11.07 6.26
N HIS A 212 20.46 -10.74 6.66
CA HIS A 212 19.42 -10.17 5.81
C HIS A 212 19.39 -8.63 5.87
N GLY A 213 20.20 -8.03 6.76
CA GLY A 213 20.23 -6.59 6.97
C GLY A 213 19.18 -6.08 7.97
N GLU A 214 18.50 -6.98 8.68
CA GLU A 214 17.48 -6.65 9.67
C GLU A 214 18.08 -6.47 11.07
N ALA A 215 17.38 -5.74 11.93
CA ALA A 215 17.82 -5.51 13.31
C ALA A 215 17.86 -6.82 14.12
N ASN A 216 19.03 -7.15 14.69
CA ASN A 216 19.16 -8.34 15.52
C ASN A 216 19.06 -7.97 17.01
N ALA A 217 17.89 -8.26 17.62
CA ALA A 217 17.62 -7.95 19.03
C ALA A 217 18.70 -8.46 19.98
N HIS A 218 19.17 -9.69 19.79
CA HIS A 218 20.21 -10.29 20.63
C HIS A 218 21.53 -9.51 20.61
N LYS A 219 22.00 -9.14 19.41
CA LYS A 219 23.23 -8.33 19.26
C LYS A 219 23.07 -6.94 19.87
N ILE A 220 21.89 -6.34 19.78
CA ILE A 220 21.58 -5.03 20.38
C ILE A 220 21.67 -5.12 21.90
N GLU A 221 21.01 -6.12 22.49
CA GLU A 221 21.03 -6.33 23.94
C GLU A 221 22.45 -6.62 24.47
N GLU A 222 23.23 -7.44 23.76
CA GLU A 222 24.65 -7.70 24.10
C GLU A 222 25.48 -6.42 24.06
N ALA A 223 25.34 -5.60 23.01
CA ALA A 223 26.03 -4.33 22.90
C ALA A 223 25.67 -3.37 24.06
N LEU A 224 24.40 -3.31 24.47
CA LEU A 224 23.96 -2.51 25.61
C LEU A 224 24.58 -2.98 26.93
N ARG A 225 24.61 -4.31 27.18
CA ARG A 225 25.25 -4.91 28.37
C ARG A 225 26.74 -4.58 28.43
N GLU A 226 27.43 -4.62 27.29
CA GLU A 226 28.84 -4.24 27.16
C GLU A 226 29.08 -2.73 27.23
N GLY A 227 28.02 -1.91 27.18
CA GLY A 227 28.12 -0.45 27.15
C GLY A 227 28.65 0.09 25.81
N ARG A 228 28.54 -0.70 24.74
CA ARG A 228 28.85 -0.28 23.38
C ARG A 228 27.74 0.63 22.83
N GLN A 229 28.11 1.48 21.89
CA GLN A 229 27.17 2.31 21.15
C GLN A 229 26.32 1.43 20.22
N VAL A 230 25.00 1.63 20.19
CA VAL A 230 24.11 0.88 19.29
C VAL A 230 23.68 1.66 18.05
N LEU A 231 23.63 2.99 18.15
CA LEU A 231 23.16 3.88 17.09
C LEU A 231 24.30 4.44 16.24
N ARG A 232 24.06 4.62 14.94
CA ARG A 232 24.93 5.37 14.03
C ARG A 232 24.92 6.86 14.39
N ALA A 233 26.05 7.54 14.17
CA ALA A 233 26.19 8.98 14.44
C ALA A 233 25.23 9.89 13.61
N GLY A 234 24.62 9.36 12.54
CA GLY A 234 23.70 10.10 11.66
C GLY A 234 22.21 9.77 11.86
N GLY A 235 21.85 8.89 12.80
CA GLY A 235 20.45 8.49 13.06
C GLY A 235 19.65 9.56 13.78
N ARG A 236 19.41 10.70 13.14
CA ARG A 236 18.63 11.81 13.69
C ARG A 236 17.15 11.69 13.29
N PRO A 237 16.20 11.94 14.20
CA PRO A 237 14.78 12.00 13.87
C PRO A 237 14.50 12.98 12.72
N SER A 238 13.60 12.59 11.81
CA SER A 238 13.22 13.40 10.65
C SER A 238 12.61 14.75 11.05
N HIS A 239 11.85 14.80 12.14
CA HIS A 239 11.24 16.04 12.62
C HIS A 239 12.29 17.08 13.07
N LEU A 240 13.37 16.66 13.74
CA LEU A 240 14.46 17.56 14.15
C LEU A 240 15.25 18.06 12.93
N THR A 241 15.53 17.16 11.99
CA THR A 241 16.21 17.52 10.74
C THR A 241 15.38 18.53 9.95
N THR A 242 14.06 18.40 9.97
CA THR A 242 13.14 19.33 9.32
C THR A 242 13.18 20.72 9.98
N LEU A 243 13.35 20.81 11.31
CA LEU A 243 13.54 22.11 11.98
C LEU A 243 14.85 22.78 11.55
N ASP A 244 15.95 22.03 11.46
CA ASP A 244 17.23 22.54 10.98
C ASP A 244 17.13 23.03 9.51
N GLU A 245 16.40 22.28 8.66
CA GLU A 245 16.11 22.66 7.27
C GLU A 245 15.31 23.98 7.19
N LEU A 246 14.28 24.13 8.02
CA LEU A 246 13.47 25.34 8.08
C LEU A 246 14.27 26.54 8.59
N ASP A 247 15.10 26.37 9.61
CA ASP A 247 15.97 27.42 10.15
C ASP A 247 16.95 27.91 9.07
N ALA A 248 17.52 27.00 8.27
CA ALA A 248 18.41 27.36 7.16
C ALA A 248 17.69 28.13 6.03
N LEU A 249 16.36 27.98 5.89
CA LEU A 249 15.56 28.70 4.91
C LEU A 249 15.18 30.12 5.35
N LEU A 250 15.29 30.45 6.64
CA LEU A 250 14.90 31.77 7.17
C LEU A 250 15.65 32.93 6.51
N ASP A 251 16.92 32.73 6.12
CA ASP A 251 17.72 33.74 5.43
C ASP A 251 17.17 34.12 4.04
N ARG A 252 16.32 33.28 3.45
CA ARG A 252 15.70 33.48 2.13
C ARG A 252 14.18 33.36 2.19
N ALA A 253 13.58 33.68 3.33
CA ALA A 253 12.16 33.47 3.56
C ALA A 253 11.23 34.17 2.55
N GLU A 254 11.65 35.32 2.00
CA GLU A 254 10.93 36.07 0.95
C GLU A 254 10.90 35.38 -0.43
N GLU A 255 11.73 34.34 -0.62
CA GLU A 255 11.83 33.57 -1.85
C GLU A 255 11.08 32.23 -1.76
N VAL A 256 10.74 31.78 -0.55
CA VAL A 256 10.07 30.50 -0.32
C VAL A 256 8.58 30.65 -0.66
N THR A 257 8.15 29.94 -1.70
CA THR A 257 6.75 29.92 -2.17
C THR A 257 6.08 28.57 -1.99
N ASP A 258 6.85 27.50 -1.87
CA ASP A 258 6.35 26.13 -1.82
C ASP A 258 7.16 25.36 -0.78
N LEU A 259 6.48 24.69 0.15
CA LEU A 259 7.09 23.82 1.15
C LEU A 259 6.34 22.50 1.22
N ASP A 260 7.08 21.41 1.06
CA ASP A 260 6.60 20.06 1.30
C ASP A 260 7.31 19.49 2.53
N LEU A 261 6.56 19.39 3.62
CA LEU A 261 6.99 18.79 4.88
C LEU A 261 6.23 17.48 5.16
N SER A 262 5.75 16.82 4.11
CA SER A 262 4.99 15.57 4.24
C SER A 262 5.86 14.44 4.78
N ALA A 263 5.26 13.56 5.58
CA ALA A 263 5.90 12.36 6.15
C ALA A 263 7.22 12.67 6.90
N ARG A 264 7.27 13.79 7.64
CA ARG A 264 8.44 14.22 8.42
C ARG A 264 8.32 13.96 9.94
N ARG A 265 7.32 13.16 10.36
CA ARG A 265 7.02 12.85 11.77
C ARG A 265 6.90 14.11 12.64
N LEU A 266 6.41 15.20 12.08
CA LEU A 266 6.22 16.45 12.81
C LEU A 266 5.17 16.25 13.92
N ARG A 267 5.53 16.63 15.14
CA ARG A 267 4.67 16.56 16.34
C ARG A 267 3.82 17.81 16.55
N ALA A 268 4.19 18.90 15.86
CA ALA A 268 3.48 20.18 15.86
C ALA A 268 3.89 20.96 14.61
N VAL A 269 3.07 21.92 14.20
CA VAL A 269 3.40 22.86 13.12
C VAL A 269 4.58 23.73 13.57
N PRO A 270 5.75 23.70 12.89
CA PRO A 270 6.89 24.51 13.28
C PRO A 270 6.60 26.01 13.20
N GLU A 271 6.95 26.78 14.23
CA GLU A 271 6.75 28.24 14.25
C GLU A 271 7.51 28.95 13.12
N GLN A 272 8.61 28.36 12.64
CA GLN A 272 9.38 28.82 11.47
C GLN A 272 8.50 28.97 10.23
N LEU A 273 7.45 28.14 10.07
CA LEU A 273 6.55 28.22 8.91
C LEU A 273 5.90 29.59 8.77
N LEU A 274 5.66 30.26 9.91
CA LEU A 274 5.02 31.57 9.97
C LEU A 274 5.94 32.70 9.49
N ALA A 275 7.22 32.42 9.29
CA ALA A 275 8.21 33.37 8.78
C ALA A 275 8.26 33.45 7.24
N PHE A 276 7.49 32.64 6.50
CA PHE A 276 7.48 32.59 5.03
C PHE A 276 6.28 33.38 4.45
N PRO A 277 6.37 34.71 4.26
CA PRO A 277 5.22 35.56 3.92
C PRO A 277 4.69 35.35 2.49
N ARG A 278 5.44 34.64 1.63
CA ARG A 278 5.08 34.35 0.24
C ARG A 278 4.71 32.89 0.00
N LEU A 279 4.56 32.10 1.05
CA LEU A 279 4.19 30.70 0.93
C LEU A 279 2.80 30.57 0.29
N ARG A 280 2.76 29.86 -0.84
CA ARG A 280 1.57 29.60 -1.66
C ARG A 280 1.13 28.14 -1.57
N ALA A 281 2.06 27.20 -1.51
CA ALA A 281 1.76 25.79 -1.32
C ALA A 281 2.44 25.26 -0.07
N LEU A 282 1.65 24.63 0.82
CA LEU A 282 2.14 23.96 2.01
C LEU A 282 1.54 22.56 2.10
N SER A 283 2.40 21.54 2.11
CA SER A 283 2.00 20.18 2.49
C SER A 283 2.58 19.81 3.85
N LEU A 284 1.70 19.38 4.74
CA LEU A 284 2.02 18.77 6.03
C LEU A 284 1.54 17.31 6.07
N ALA A 285 1.20 16.71 4.92
CA ALA A 285 0.56 15.42 4.83
C ALA A 285 1.33 14.30 5.57
N ASP A 286 0.63 13.28 6.05
CA ASP A 286 1.22 12.08 6.67
C ASP A 286 2.12 12.34 7.90
N ASN A 287 1.90 13.46 8.60
CA ASN A 287 2.47 13.72 9.93
C ASN A 287 1.46 13.32 11.02
N GLY A 288 1.20 12.02 11.20
CA GLY A 288 0.10 11.50 12.02
C GLY A 288 0.05 11.95 13.49
N ASP A 289 1.17 12.45 14.03
CA ASP A 289 1.28 12.94 15.41
C ASP A 289 1.17 14.47 15.53
N LEU A 290 0.84 15.19 14.46
CA LEU A 290 0.73 16.67 14.47
C LEU A 290 -0.40 17.15 15.38
N GLY A 291 -1.51 16.41 15.43
CA GLY A 291 -2.66 16.61 16.33
C GLY A 291 -3.57 17.82 16.02
N GLY A 292 -3.01 18.95 15.60
CA GLY A 292 -3.74 20.20 15.42
C GLY A 292 -2.99 21.24 14.57
N LEU A 293 -3.73 22.17 13.95
CA LEU A 293 -3.16 23.38 13.36
C LEU A 293 -3.28 24.55 14.35
N PRO A 294 -2.21 25.33 14.58
CA PRO A 294 -2.29 26.50 15.46
C PRO A 294 -3.15 27.59 14.81
N PRO A 295 -3.84 28.44 15.60
CA PRO A 295 -4.61 29.57 15.05
C PRO A 295 -3.80 30.48 14.13
N ARG A 296 -2.49 30.59 14.36
CA ARG A 296 -1.57 31.39 13.55
C ARG A 296 -1.40 30.88 12.12
N ILE A 297 -1.87 29.68 11.77
CA ILE A 297 -1.88 29.20 10.37
C ILE A 297 -2.60 30.20 9.44
N GLY A 298 -3.58 30.94 9.95
CA GLY A 298 -4.29 32.00 9.23
C GLY A 298 -3.42 33.21 8.85
N GLU A 299 -2.23 33.37 9.44
CA GLU A 299 -1.27 34.43 9.09
C GLU A 299 -0.66 34.20 7.69
N LEU A 300 -0.67 32.96 7.18
CA LEU A 300 -0.15 32.56 5.88
C LEU A 300 -1.11 32.94 4.73
N THR A 301 -1.52 34.21 4.68
CA THR A 301 -2.56 34.73 3.79
C THR A 301 -2.25 34.60 2.29
N ALA A 302 -1.01 34.31 1.90
CA ALA A 302 -0.60 34.03 0.53
C ALA A 302 -0.91 32.59 0.07
N LEU A 303 -1.29 31.67 0.98
CA LEU A 303 -1.56 30.28 0.65
C LEU A 303 -2.69 30.14 -0.38
N GLU A 304 -2.39 29.37 -1.41
CA GLU A 304 -3.28 28.91 -2.47
C GLU A 304 -3.58 27.41 -2.31
N GLU A 305 -2.67 26.62 -1.75
CA GLU A 305 -2.80 25.18 -1.56
C GLU A 305 -2.34 24.78 -0.14
N LEU A 306 -3.19 24.03 0.57
CA LEU A 306 -2.88 23.48 1.89
C LEU A 306 -3.31 22.01 1.94
N ASP A 307 -2.33 21.14 2.18
CA ASP A 307 -2.56 19.71 2.43
C ASP A 307 -2.17 19.37 3.87
N VAL A 308 -3.16 18.91 4.64
CA VAL A 308 -3.02 18.44 6.02
C VAL A 308 -3.66 17.06 6.18
N SER A 309 -3.66 16.28 5.10
CA SER A 309 -4.20 14.92 5.10
C SER A 309 -3.35 13.98 5.96
N GLY A 310 -3.99 13.05 6.68
CA GLY A 310 -3.28 12.05 7.50
C GLY A 310 -2.44 12.64 8.65
N THR A 311 -2.82 13.78 9.21
CA THR A 311 -2.05 14.48 10.25
C THR A 311 -2.57 14.28 11.68
N GLY A 312 -3.56 13.40 11.84
CA GLY A 312 -4.20 13.15 13.13
C GLY A 312 -4.98 14.37 13.66
N LEU A 313 -5.47 15.25 12.77
CA LEU A 313 -6.17 16.47 13.17
C LEU A 313 -7.40 16.17 14.02
N THR A 314 -7.50 16.88 15.14
CA THR A 314 -8.69 16.86 15.99
C THR A 314 -9.68 17.99 15.67
N GLU A 315 -9.24 19.07 15.04
CA GLU A 315 -10.08 20.17 14.55
C GLU A 315 -9.34 21.01 13.50
N LEU A 316 -10.11 21.79 12.72
CA LEU A 316 -9.57 22.91 11.96
C LEU A 316 -9.79 24.22 12.74
N PRO A 317 -8.77 25.07 12.91
CA PRO A 317 -8.92 26.33 13.62
C PRO A 317 -9.82 27.29 12.83
N ALA A 318 -10.60 28.11 13.54
CA ALA A 318 -11.47 29.10 12.90
C ALA A 318 -10.70 30.11 12.01
N SER A 319 -9.41 30.29 12.25
CA SER A 319 -8.55 31.12 11.42
C SER A 319 -8.34 30.59 10.00
N ILE A 320 -8.71 29.34 9.69
CA ILE A 320 -8.65 28.81 8.32
C ILE A 320 -9.39 29.72 7.33
N GLY A 321 -10.53 30.30 7.74
CA GLY A 321 -11.32 31.22 6.92
C GLY A 321 -10.62 32.53 6.56
N THR A 322 -9.46 32.83 7.17
CA THR A 322 -8.65 34.02 6.84
C THR A 322 -7.76 33.81 5.61
N LEU A 323 -7.57 32.55 5.17
CA LEU A 323 -6.77 32.19 3.99
C LEU A 323 -7.54 32.50 2.69
N GLY A 324 -7.83 33.77 2.44
CA GLY A 324 -8.71 34.21 1.34
C GLY A 324 -8.18 33.93 -0.08
N ASN A 325 -6.93 33.49 -0.23
CA ASN A 325 -6.35 33.06 -1.49
C ASN A 325 -6.43 31.53 -1.72
N LEU A 326 -6.86 30.76 -0.72
CA LEU A 326 -6.85 29.30 -0.78
C LEU A 326 -7.79 28.79 -1.87
N ARG A 327 -7.26 27.92 -2.72
CA ARG A 327 -7.93 27.25 -3.84
C ARG A 327 -8.06 25.75 -3.62
N VAL A 328 -7.09 25.13 -2.98
CA VAL A 328 -7.06 23.69 -2.68
C VAL A 328 -6.89 23.50 -1.18
N LEU A 329 -7.79 22.73 -0.58
CA LEU A 329 -7.68 22.29 0.81
C LEU A 329 -7.90 20.77 0.86
N ASP A 330 -6.89 20.04 1.29
CA ASP A 330 -7.00 18.62 1.61
C ASP A 330 -6.87 18.39 3.12
N ILE A 331 -7.91 17.81 3.70
CA ILE A 331 -8.03 17.48 5.13
C ILE A 331 -8.35 15.99 5.30
N SER A 332 -8.10 15.18 4.27
CA SER A 332 -8.48 13.77 4.22
C SER A 332 -7.76 12.91 5.27
N GLY A 333 -8.32 11.75 5.62
CA GLY A 333 -7.60 10.74 6.39
C GLY A 333 -7.34 11.11 7.86
N ASN A 334 -8.20 11.95 8.46
CA ASN A 334 -8.12 12.29 9.89
C ASN A 334 -9.21 11.57 10.73
N ASP A 335 -9.84 10.49 10.22
CA ASP A 335 -10.94 9.75 10.86
C ASP A 335 -10.56 8.87 12.05
N PHE A 336 -9.29 8.46 12.18
CA PHE A 336 -8.83 7.65 13.32
C PHE A 336 -8.76 8.43 14.64
N THR A 337 -8.99 9.74 14.60
CA THR A 337 -8.95 10.63 15.77
C THR A 337 -10.34 11.21 16.08
N VAL A 338 -10.52 11.81 17.26
CA VAL A 338 -11.78 12.49 17.63
C VAL A 338 -11.85 13.84 16.91
N PHE A 339 -12.02 13.83 15.58
CA PHE A 339 -12.22 15.06 14.80
C PHE A 339 -13.53 15.73 15.22
N THR A 340 -13.45 16.89 15.88
CA THR A 340 -14.59 17.53 16.57
C THR A 340 -15.52 18.28 15.61
N GLY A 341 -15.03 18.76 14.47
CA GLY A 341 -15.84 19.47 13.49
C GLY A 341 -15.06 20.35 12.53
N LEU A 342 -15.71 20.74 11.43
CA LEU A 342 -15.24 21.81 10.56
C LEU A 342 -15.82 23.16 11.05
N PRO A 343 -15.04 24.24 11.13
CA PRO A 343 -15.51 25.53 11.62
C PRO A 343 -16.44 26.22 10.61
N ASP A 344 -17.36 27.05 11.10
CA ASP A 344 -18.24 27.86 10.25
C ASP A 344 -17.44 28.80 9.32
N SER A 345 -16.25 29.22 9.72
CA SER A 345 -15.36 30.06 8.91
C SER A 345 -14.79 29.36 7.68
N LEU A 346 -14.94 28.03 7.55
CA LEU A 346 -14.62 27.33 6.31
C LEU A 346 -15.39 27.94 5.13
N GLY A 347 -16.63 28.39 5.34
CA GLY A 347 -17.46 29.06 4.34
C GLY A 347 -16.93 30.44 3.89
N ASP A 348 -15.93 31.00 4.58
CA ASP A 348 -15.36 32.30 4.23
C ASP A 348 -14.24 32.18 3.16
N LEU A 349 -13.84 30.95 2.81
CA LEU A 349 -12.86 30.64 1.75
C LEU A 349 -13.45 30.85 0.34
N GLY A 350 -13.80 32.09 -0.01
CA GLY A 350 -14.54 32.41 -1.25
C GLY A 350 -13.84 32.05 -2.56
N ARG A 351 -12.54 31.70 -2.55
CA ARG A 351 -11.76 31.24 -3.72
C ARG A 351 -11.51 29.74 -3.77
N LEU A 352 -12.00 28.98 -2.78
CA LEU A 352 -11.77 27.54 -2.73
C LEU A 352 -12.42 26.86 -3.94
N GLU A 353 -11.62 26.14 -4.72
CA GLU A 353 -12.06 25.41 -5.92
C GLU A 353 -12.12 23.90 -5.65
N VAL A 354 -11.27 23.39 -4.77
CA VAL A 354 -11.15 21.97 -4.43
C VAL A 354 -11.15 21.80 -2.91
N LEU A 355 -12.08 20.99 -2.40
CA LEU A 355 -12.12 20.54 -1.01
C LEU A 355 -12.10 19.02 -0.98
N ARG A 356 -11.04 18.46 -0.41
CA ARG A 356 -10.93 17.03 -0.15
C ARG A 356 -11.05 16.78 1.34
N ALA A 357 -12.07 16.02 1.70
CA ALA A 357 -12.47 15.73 3.06
C ALA A 357 -12.86 14.25 3.18
N SER A 358 -12.08 13.40 2.50
CA SER A 358 -12.28 11.95 2.50
C SER A 358 -11.84 11.35 3.83
N HIS A 359 -12.43 10.21 4.24
CA HIS A 359 -12.06 9.56 5.50
C HIS A 359 -12.14 10.52 6.70
N LEU A 360 -13.30 11.12 6.90
CA LEU A 360 -13.58 12.02 8.02
C LEU A 360 -14.87 11.66 8.72
N THR A 361 -14.88 11.81 10.04
CA THR A 361 -16.08 11.67 10.87
C THR A 361 -16.38 13.00 11.53
N CYS A 362 -17.24 13.82 10.94
CA CYS A 362 -17.59 15.13 11.49
C CYS A 362 -18.96 15.63 11.00
N ARG A 363 -19.38 16.83 11.40
CA ARG A 363 -20.52 17.53 10.81
C ARG A 363 -20.02 18.56 9.79
N LEU A 364 -20.63 18.57 8.60
CA LEU A 364 -20.44 19.67 7.65
C LEU A 364 -21.16 20.94 8.17
N PRO A 365 -20.51 22.11 8.14
CA PRO A 365 -21.10 23.36 8.61
C PRO A 365 -22.09 23.89 7.56
N GLU A 366 -23.15 24.56 8.00
CA GLU A 366 -24.14 25.13 7.07
C GLU A 366 -23.54 26.24 6.19
N SER A 367 -22.47 26.89 6.65
CA SER A 367 -21.73 27.90 5.91
C SER A 367 -20.99 27.37 4.68
N LEU A 368 -20.87 26.05 4.52
CA LEU A 368 -20.24 25.45 3.33
C LEU A 368 -20.92 25.91 2.03
N ASP A 369 -22.22 26.25 2.08
CA ASP A 369 -22.97 26.79 0.93
C ASP A 369 -22.46 28.14 0.40
N ARG A 370 -21.61 28.85 1.16
CA ARG A 370 -20.95 30.10 0.74
C ARG A 370 -19.73 29.88 -0.14
N LEU A 371 -19.29 28.63 -0.33
CA LEU A 371 -18.18 28.30 -1.21
C LEU A 371 -18.60 28.31 -2.69
N HIS A 372 -18.93 29.50 -3.21
CA HIS A 372 -19.45 29.68 -4.56
C HIS A 372 -18.46 29.31 -5.68
N SER A 373 -17.16 29.27 -5.38
CA SER A 373 -16.09 28.91 -6.32
C SER A 373 -15.80 27.41 -6.35
N LEU A 374 -16.41 26.62 -5.45
CA LEU A 374 -16.09 25.20 -5.29
C LEU A 374 -16.54 24.39 -6.50
N ARG A 375 -15.61 23.64 -7.08
CA ARG A 375 -15.82 22.81 -8.28
C ARG A 375 -15.65 21.32 -7.99
N GLU A 376 -14.77 20.96 -7.06
CA GLU A 376 -14.52 19.58 -6.65
C GLU A 376 -14.75 19.45 -5.15
N LEU A 377 -15.57 18.46 -4.79
CA LEU A 377 -15.83 18.08 -3.41
C LEU A 377 -15.68 16.57 -3.27
N ASP A 378 -14.62 16.16 -2.57
CA ASP A 378 -14.41 14.76 -2.18
C ASP A 378 -14.84 14.54 -0.73
N LEU A 379 -15.91 13.77 -0.56
CA LEU A 379 -16.43 13.29 0.73
C LEU A 379 -16.38 11.75 0.77
N SER A 380 -15.49 11.11 0.05
CA SER A 380 -15.41 9.65 0.06
C SER A 380 -15.13 9.11 1.45
N ARG A 381 -15.88 8.09 1.88
CA ARG A 381 -15.88 7.52 3.24
C ARG A 381 -16.12 8.53 4.36
N PHE A 382 -16.69 9.69 4.03
CA PHE A 382 -17.19 10.63 5.02
C PHE A 382 -18.33 10.02 5.84
N ARG A 383 -18.30 10.24 7.15
CA ARG A 383 -19.32 9.81 8.11
C ARG A 383 -19.84 11.03 8.87
N GLN A 384 -21.16 11.20 8.90
CA GLN A 384 -21.75 12.32 9.62
C GLN A 384 -21.91 11.98 11.10
N GLY A 385 -21.24 12.73 11.99
CA GLY A 385 -21.34 12.51 13.44
C GLY A 385 -20.07 12.88 14.18
N ARG A 386 -20.00 12.50 15.46
CA ARG A 386 -18.79 12.61 16.30
C ARG A 386 -18.01 11.29 16.39
N TYR A 387 -18.71 10.18 16.16
CA TYR A 387 -18.17 8.83 16.26
C TYR A 387 -18.65 8.02 15.07
N VAL A 388 -17.88 7.00 14.71
CA VAL A 388 -18.29 6.01 13.72
C VAL A 388 -19.54 5.31 14.26
N SER A 389 -20.68 5.52 13.61
CA SER A 389 -21.92 4.85 13.95
C SER A 389 -22.26 3.79 12.91
N ASP A 390 -22.75 2.64 13.36
CA ASP A 390 -23.31 1.58 12.50
C ASP A 390 -24.72 1.92 11.97
N THR A 391 -25.07 3.20 11.93
CA THR A 391 -26.33 3.67 11.36
C THR A 391 -26.08 4.60 10.18
N PRO A 392 -26.70 4.35 9.02
CA PRO A 392 -26.58 5.25 7.88
C PRO A 392 -27.24 6.60 8.19
N VAL A 393 -26.61 7.68 7.76
CA VAL A 393 -27.10 9.07 7.92
C VAL A 393 -27.38 9.65 6.53
N GLY A 394 -28.32 10.60 6.42
CA GLY A 394 -28.62 11.26 5.14
C GLY A 394 -27.49 12.20 4.70
N LEU A 395 -27.30 12.39 3.40
CA LEU A 395 -26.36 13.39 2.89
C LEU A 395 -26.76 14.79 3.38
N PRO A 396 -25.83 15.59 3.94
CA PRO A 396 -26.14 16.95 4.39
C PRO A 396 -26.73 17.82 3.27
N ALA A 397 -27.86 18.48 3.55
CA ALA A 397 -28.55 19.33 2.57
C ALA A 397 -27.67 20.50 2.07
N VAL A 398 -26.68 20.92 2.85
CA VAL A 398 -25.71 21.95 2.44
C VAL A 398 -24.97 21.60 1.16
N VAL A 399 -24.63 20.31 0.94
CA VAL A 399 -23.95 19.85 -0.29
C VAL A 399 -24.80 20.17 -1.53
N THR A 400 -26.12 20.08 -1.41
CA THR A 400 -27.06 20.32 -2.52
C THR A 400 -27.18 21.79 -2.92
N ARG A 401 -26.64 22.71 -2.11
CA ARG A 401 -26.66 24.16 -2.36
C ARG A 401 -25.38 24.66 -3.06
N LEU A 402 -24.37 23.79 -3.24
CA LEU A 402 -23.11 24.08 -3.91
C LEU A 402 -23.28 24.09 -5.44
N THR A 403 -24.06 25.02 -5.97
CA THR A 403 -24.52 25.00 -7.38
C THR A 403 -23.43 25.09 -8.45
N GLY A 404 -22.21 25.54 -8.09
CA GLY A 404 -21.04 25.57 -8.97
C GLY A 404 -20.25 24.26 -9.08
N LEU A 405 -20.65 23.24 -8.31
CA LEU A 405 -19.91 21.98 -8.20
C LEU A 405 -19.95 21.20 -9.52
N ARG A 406 -18.77 20.74 -9.96
CA ARG A 406 -18.57 19.95 -11.18
C ARG A 406 -18.26 18.48 -10.88
N SER A 407 -17.59 18.21 -9.77
CA SER A 407 -17.25 16.85 -9.34
C SER A 407 -17.67 16.63 -7.89
N LEU A 408 -18.43 15.57 -7.65
CA LEU A 408 -18.86 15.15 -6.32
C LEU A 408 -18.53 13.68 -6.10
N ASN A 409 -17.61 13.42 -5.16
CA ASN A 409 -17.28 12.07 -4.74
C ASN A 409 -17.91 11.75 -3.37
N LEU A 410 -18.85 10.81 -3.35
CA LEU A 410 -19.53 10.33 -2.14
C LEU A 410 -19.23 8.84 -1.90
N SER A 411 -18.19 8.29 -2.55
CA SER A 411 -17.95 6.86 -2.49
C SER A 411 -17.69 6.37 -1.06
N GLY A 412 -18.32 5.29 -0.61
CA GLY A 412 -18.13 4.76 0.75
C GLY A 412 -18.85 5.51 1.89
N THR A 413 -19.67 6.53 1.62
CA THR A 413 -20.34 7.36 2.67
C THR A 413 -21.52 6.70 3.40
N TRP A 414 -22.01 5.54 2.94
CA TRP A 414 -23.13 4.77 3.53
C TRP A 414 -24.37 5.62 3.87
N LEU A 415 -24.99 6.18 2.84
CA LEU A 415 -26.13 7.09 2.96
C LEU A 415 -27.44 6.36 3.27
N ALA A 416 -28.28 6.95 4.13
CA ALA A 416 -29.65 6.49 4.38
C ALA A 416 -30.66 6.95 3.31
N SER A 417 -30.36 8.06 2.62
CA SER A 417 -31.20 8.61 1.56
C SER A 417 -30.36 9.47 0.61
N ALA A 418 -30.78 9.54 -0.66
CA ALA A 418 -30.24 10.46 -1.65
C ALA A 418 -31.24 11.62 -1.85
N PRO A 419 -30.90 12.87 -1.46
CA PRO A 419 -31.86 13.98 -1.48
C PRO A 419 -32.17 14.45 -2.91
N GLU A 420 -33.44 14.76 -3.20
CA GLU A 420 -33.87 15.37 -4.47
C GLU A 420 -33.15 16.69 -4.78
N GLY A 421 -32.67 17.38 -3.74
CA GLY A 421 -31.85 18.59 -3.86
C GLY A 421 -30.59 18.39 -4.72
N LEU A 422 -30.09 17.15 -4.87
CA LEU A 422 -28.94 16.84 -5.73
C LEU A 422 -29.15 17.33 -7.17
N LEU A 423 -30.40 17.37 -7.65
CA LEU A 423 -30.77 17.86 -8.98
C LEU A 423 -30.59 19.38 -9.15
N SER A 424 -30.28 20.11 -8.08
CA SER A 424 -29.95 21.55 -8.10
C SER A 424 -28.52 21.82 -8.52
N LEU A 425 -27.66 20.79 -8.56
CA LEU A 425 -26.26 20.89 -8.97
C LEU A 425 -26.15 20.90 -10.50
N HIS A 426 -26.61 21.98 -11.13
CA HIS A 426 -26.74 22.07 -12.59
C HIS A 426 -25.41 22.01 -13.36
N GLU A 427 -24.30 22.33 -12.69
CA GLU A 427 -22.95 22.28 -13.25
C GLU A 427 -22.26 20.92 -13.05
N LEU A 428 -22.91 19.96 -12.39
CA LEU A 428 -22.31 18.67 -12.04
C LEU A 428 -22.00 17.83 -13.29
N GLU A 429 -20.72 17.54 -13.49
CA GLU A 429 -20.17 16.73 -14.58
C GLU A 429 -19.84 15.30 -14.12
N GLU A 430 -19.37 15.14 -12.88
CA GLU A 430 -18.99 13.85 -12.32
C GLU A 430 -19.68 13.57 -10.98
N LEU A 431 -20.28 12.38 -10.88
CA LEU A 431 -20.89 11.89 -9.65
C LEU A 431 -20.41 10.47 -9.34
N ASN A 432 -19.71 10.31 -8.22
CA ASN A 432 -19.23 9.02 -7.75
C ASN A 432 -20.01 8.58 -6.50
N LEU A 433 -20.76 7.48 -6.63
CA LEU A 433 -21.60 6.86 -5.61
C LEU A 433 -21.16 5.42 -5.31
N ASN A 434 -19.94 5.03 -5.67
CA ASN A 434 -19.42 3.69 -5.42
C ASN A 434 -19.47 3.37 -3.91
N ASP A 435 -20.02 2.22 -3.50
CA ASP A 435 -20.09 1.84 -2.07
C ASP A 435 -20.87 2.84 -1.17
N CYS A 436 -21.70 3.70 -1.75
CA CYS A 436 -22.41 4.76 -1.02
C CYS A 436 -23.79 4.30 -0.52
N LEU A 437 -24.44 3.39 -1.23
CA LEU A 437 -25.87 3.11 -1.09
C LEU A 437 -26.15 2.01 -0.05
N SER A 438 -26.83 2.38 1.06
CA SER A 438 -27.36 1.44 2.06
C SER A 438 -28.67 0.79 1.63
N ASP A 439 -29.15 -0.20 2.39
CA ASP A 439 -30.47 -0.83 2.24
C ASP A 439 -31.64 0.14 2.41
N ARG A 440 -31.42 1.30 3.04
CA ARG A 440 -32.45 2.34 3.24
C ARG A 440 -32.66 3.24 2.03
N VAL A 441 -31.72 3.27 1.08
CA VAL A 441 -31.90 4.04 -0.15
C VAL A 441 -32.84 3.26 -1.08
N THR A 442 -34.09 3.72 -1.17
CA THR A 442 -35.14 3.08 -1.98
C THR A 442 -35.32 3.70 -3.37
N ARG A 443 -34.74 4.88 -3.63
CA ARG A 443 -34.67 5.49 -4.97
C ARG A 443 -33.54 6.51 -5.04
N LEU A 444 -32.94 6.65 -6.21
CA LEU A 444 -32.10 7.81 -6.54
C LEU A 444 -33.00 8.91 -7.13
N PRO A 445 -32.62 10.20 -6.98
CA PRO A 445 -33.22 11.28 -7.76
C PRO A 445 -33.10 11.00 -9.26
N GLU A 446 -33.96 11.61 -10.07
CA GLU A 446 -33.95 11.44 -11.52
C GLU A 446 -32.71 12.12 -12.14
N LEU A 447 -31.57 11.43 -12.09
CA LEU A 447 -30.25 11.95 -12.47
C LEU A 447 -30.19 12.43 -13.93
N ALA A 448 -31.10 11.94 -14.80
CA ALA A 448 -31.25 12.42 -16.17
C ALA A 448 -31.63 13.91 -16.27
N ARG A 449 -32.09 14.52 -15.17
CA ARG A 449 -32.36 15.96 -15.08
C ARG A 449 -31.10 16.80 -14.85
N LEU A 450 -29.93 16.19 -14.60
CA LEU A 450 -28.65 16.89 -14.49
C LEU A 450 -28.13 17.17 -15.91
N PRO A 451 -28.06 18.43 -16.36
CA PRO A 451 -27.87 18.76 -17.76
C PRO A 451 -26.43 18.59 -18.26
N ARG A 452 -25.47 18.32 -17.37
CA ARG A 452 -24.04 18.20 -17.69
C ARG A 452 -23.39 16.92 -17.17
N LEU A 453 -24.16 15.99 -16.61
CA LEU A 453 -23.60 14.78 -16.00
C LEU A 453 -22.98 13.89 -17.09
N ARG A 454 -21.66 13.77 -17.08
CA ARG A 454 -20.85 13.02 -18.05
C ARG A 454 -20.28 11.73 -17.47
N VAL A 455 -19.97 11.73 -16.18
CA VAL A 455 -19.38 10.59 -15.47
C VAL A 455 -20.28 10.16 -14.33
N LEU A 456 -20.77 8.92 -14.38
CA LEU A 456 -21.53 8.30 -13.29
C LEU A 456 -20.86 7.01 -12.85
N ARG A 457 -20.45 6.96 -11.58
CA ARG A 457 -19.91 5.75 -10.97
C ARG A 457 -20.87 5.24 -9.90
N LEU A 458 -21.37 4.02 -10.10
CA LEU A 458 -22.39 3.37 -9.27
C LEU A 458 -22.11 1.87 -9.12
N SER A 459 -20.85 1.57 -8.82
CA SER A 459 -20.33 0.24 -8.53
C SER A 459 -21.07 -0.42 -7.37
N GLY A 460 -21.32 -1.72 -7.50
CA GLY A 460 -21.81 -2.62 -6.47
C GLY A 460 -20.79 -2.95 -5.38
N ARG A 461 -19.69 -2.18 -5.26
CA ARG A 461 -18.70 -2.28 -4.17
C ARG A 461 -19.39 -2.30 -2.79
N THR A 462 -18.79 -3.02 -1.85
CA THR A 462 -19.41 -3.35 -0.56
C THR A 462 -18.48 -3.06 0.62
N SER A 463 -18.99 -2.34 1.62
CA SER A 463 -18.47 -2.30 2.98
C SER A 463 -19.17 -3.36 3.87
N GLY A 464 -18.42 -4.34 4.40
CA GLY A 464 -18.90 -5.32 5.38
C GLY A 464 -19.85 -6.42 4.86
N SER A 465 -19.80 -7.62 5.47
CA SER A 465 -20.54 -8.81 5.04
C SER A 465 -22.04 -8.83 5.40
N ASP A 466 -22.49 -7.94 6.27
CA ASP A 466 -23.76 -8.11 7.00
C ASP A 466 -24.87 -7.12 6.56
N GLN A 467 -24.65 -6.34 5.51
CA GLN A 467 -25.62 -5.36 5.00
C GLN A 467 -26.51 -5.93 3.90
N HIS A 468 -27.82 -5.63 3.95
CA HIS A 468 -28.70 -5.93 2.82
C HIS A 468 -28.35 -5.02 1.62
N PRO A 469 -28.20 -5.58 0.41
CA PRO A 469 -27.84 -4.78 -0.76
C PRO A 469 -29.03 -3.94 -1.23
N PRO A 470 -28.81 -2.71 -1.71
CA PRO A 470 -29.89 -1.95 -2.33
C PRO A 470 -30.41 -2.65 -3.59
N GLY A 471 -31.69 -2.46 -3.89
CA GLY A 471 -32.35 -3.14 -5.01
C GLY A 471 -31.99 -2.54 -6.37
N ARG A 472 -32.11 -3.35 -7.43
CA ARG A 472 -31.86 -2.94 -8.83
C ARG A 472 -32.71 -1.76 -9.31
N HIS A 473 -33.83 -1.49 -8.64
CA HIS A 473 -34.69 -0.34 -8.94
C HIS A 473 -33.98 1.01 -8.78
N LEU A 474 -32.86 1.08 -8.03
CA LEU A 474 -32.03 2.28 -7.94
C LEU A 474 -31.35 2.66 -9.26
N LEU A 475 -31.21 1.71 -10.19
CA LEU A 475 -30.72 1.96 -11.54
C LEU A 475 -31.81 2.44 -12.50
N SER A 476 -33.05 2.65 -12.03
CA SER A 476 -34.09 3.21 -12.87
C SER A 476 -33.70 4.62 -13.35
N GLY A 477 -33.88 4.88 -14.65
CA GLY A 477 -33.57 6.17 -15.25
C GLY A 477 -32.09 6.44 -15.56
N ILE A 478 -31.14 5.56 -15.18
CA ILE A 478 -29.72 5.76 -15.55
C ILE A 478 -29.51 5.73 -17.07
N TRP A 479 -30.34 4.96 -17.76
CA TRP A 479 -30.32 4.84 -19.22
C TRP A 479 -30.91 6.07 -19.92
N ASP A 480 -31.49 7.01 -19.17
CA ASP A 480 -32.11 8.24 -19.70
C ASP A 480 -31.14 9.42 -19.71
N ILE A 481 -29.95 9.26 -19.12
CA ILE A 481 -28.95 10.30 -18.98
C ILE A 481 -28.19 10.48 -20.30
N THR A 482 -28.74 11.28 -21.19
CA THR A 482 -28.22 11.47 -22.57
C THR A 482 -26.81 12.04 -22.69
N THR A 483 -26.31 12.66 -21.62
CA THR A 483 -25.02 13.34 -21.55
C THR A 483 -23.86 12.44 -21.12
N LEU A 484 -24.12 11.18 -20.73
CA LEU A 484 -23.08 10.29 -20.23
C LEU A 484 -22.02 9.96 -21.28
N GLU A 485 -20.76 10.04 -20.84
CA GLU A 485 -19.55 9.61 -21.53
C GLU A 485 -18.87 8.44 -20.79
N HIS A 486 -19.05 8.33 -19.47
CA HIS A 486 -18.50 7.29 -18.62
C HIS A 486 -19.56 6.72 -17.67
N LEU A 487 -19.74 5.39 -17.70
CA LEU A 487 -20.66 4.67 -16.81
C LEU A 487 -19.99 3.46 -16.16
N GLU A 488 -20.00 3.40 -14.82
CA GLU A 488 -19.60 2.22 -14.04
C GLU A 488 -20.80 1.66 -13.26
N ILE A 489 -21.21 0.43 -13.54
CA ILE A 489 -22.22 -0.33 -12.79
C ILE A 489 -21.73 -1.78 -12.55
N ASP A 490 -20.45 -1.91 -12.22
CA ASP A 490 -19.72 -3.16 -12.00
C ASP A 490 -19.96 -3.75 -10.58
N ARG A 491 -19.47 -4.96 -10.30
CA ARG A 491 -19.41 -5.58 -8.96
C ARG A 491 -20.74 -5.92 -8.27
N TRP A 492 -21.85 -5.98 -9.00
CA TRP A 492 -23.12 -6.47 -8.45
C TRP A 492 -23.20 -7.99 -8.28
N GLY A 493 -22.28 -8.75 -8.87
CA GLY A 493 -22.13 -10.19 -8.75
C GLY A 493 -20.89 -10.67 -8.01
N LYS A 494 -20.07 -9.74 -7.50
CA LYS A 494 -18.79 -10.08 -6.89
C LYS A 494 -19.02 -10.91 -5.61
N GLU A 495 -18.35 -12.05 -5.54
CA GLU A 495 -18.31 -12.89 -4.34
C GLU A 495 -17.44 -12.24 -3.25
N ILE A 496 -17.90 -12.35 -2.00
CA ILE A 496 -17.13 -12.01 -0.80
C ILE A 496 -16.68 -13.28 -0.08
N PHE A 497 -16.05 -13.12 1.09
CA PHE A 497 -15.56 -14.20 1.95
C PHE A 497 -16.57 -15.36 2.06
N LYS A 498 -16.09 -16.61 1.93
CA LYS A 498 -16.89 -17.86 1.97
C LYS A 498 -17.99 -18.00 0.90
N GLY A 499 -17.74 -17.54 -0.33
CA GLY A 499 -18.60 -17.86 -1.50
C GLY A 499 -20.00 -17.23 -1.50
N SER A 500 -20.24 -16.28 -0.60
CA SER A 500 -21.51 -15.54 -0.54
C SER A 500 -21.45 -14.33 -1.50
N LYS A 501 -22.51 -14.09 -2.27
CA LYS A 501 -22.67 -12.87 -3.08
C LYS A 501 -23.45 -11.84 -2.28
N VAL A 502 -22.88 -10.64 -2.11
CA VAL A 502 -23.55 -9.57 -1.35
C VAL A 502 -24.70 -8.98 -2.14
N ARG A 503 -24.58 -8.84 -3.47
CA ARG A 503 -25.61 -8.26 -4.35
C ARG A 503 -26.05 -9.27 -5.42
N LYS A 504 -27.23 -9.04 -6.02
CA LYS A 504 -27.75 -9.89 -7.11
C LYS A 504 -27.13 -9.45 -8.46
N PRO A 505 -26.26 -10.26 -9.10
CA PRO A 505 -25.60 -9.92 -10.37
C PRO A 505 -26.57 -9.58 -11.49
N PHE A 506 -26.19 -8.70 -12.42
CA PHE A 506 -26.90 -8.59 -13.69
C PHE A 506 -26.71 -9.86 -14.52
N ARG A 507 -27.81 -10.42 -15.01
CA ARG A 507 -27.79 -11.52 -16.01
C ARG A 507 -28.15 -11.02 -17.40
N THR A 508 -29.05 -10.03 -17.44
CA THR A 508 -29.45 -9.30 -18.63
C THR A 508 -29.58 -7.82 -18.27
N LEU A 509 -29.48 -6.97 -19.28
CA LEU A 509 -29.81 -5.55 -19.21
C LEU A 509 -31.16 -5.30 -19.92
N PRO A 510 -31.85 -4.17 -19.67
CA PRO A 510 -33.02 -3.78 -20.45
C PRO A 510 -32.73 -3.73 -21.95
N ASP A 511 -33.70 -4.11 -22.79
CA ASP A 511 -33.53 -4.15 -24.25
C ASP A 511 -33.20 -2.78 -24.86
N ASP A 512 -33.70 -1.71 -24.23
CA ASP A 512 -33.47 -0.32 -24.61
C ASP A 512 -32.27 0.33 -23.88
N ALA A 513 -31.54 -0.41 -23.05
CA ALA A 513 -30.34 0.11 -22.40
C ALA A 513 -29.35 0.61 -23.47
N PHE A 514 -28.66 1.72 -23.15
CA PHE A 514 -27.76 2.46 -24.04
C PHE A 514 -28.40 3.21 -25.22
N ALA A 515 -29.69 2.99 -25.53
CA ALA A 515 -30.33 3.59 -26.71
C ALA A 515 -30.34 5.13 -26.70
N ARG A 516 -30.38 5.73 -25.50
CA ARG A 516 -30.39 7.18 -25.30
C ARG A 516 -29.05 7.77 -24.87
N THR A 517 -27.98 6.97 -24.81
CA THR A 517 -26.65 7.41 -24.36
C THR A 517 -25.61 7.28 -25.47
N PRO A 518 -25.77 8.00 -26.60
CA PRO A 518 -24.95 7.80 -27.80
C PRO A 518 -23.53 8.36 -27.68
N ASN A 519 -23.18 9.01 -26.57
CA ASN A 519 -21.86 9.63 -26.36
C ASN A 519 -20.95 8.79 -25.43
N LEU A 520 -21.40 7.60 -25.00
CA LEU A 520 -20.65 6.75 -24.11
C LEU A 520 -19.33 6.29 -24.75
N ARG A 521 -18.23 6.59 -24.04
CA ARG A 521 -16.87 6.19 -24.41
C ARG A 521 -16.30 5.14 -23.46
N HIS A 522 -16.73 5.14 -22.21
CA HIS A 522 -16.27 4.21 -21.19
C HIS A 522 -17.46 3.53 -20.51
N VAL A 523 -17.49 2.19 -20.53
CA VAL A 523 -18.54 1.40 -19.90
C VAL A 523 -17.91 0.27 -19.09
N ASP A 524 -18.15 0.21 -17.78
CA ASP A 524 -17.74 -0.91 -16.94
C ASP A 524 -18.96 -1.65 -16.36
N LEU A 525 -19.09 -2.91 -16.77
CA LEU A 525 -20.12 -3.87 -16.35
C LEU A 525 -19.49 -5.09 -15.68
N SER A 526 -18.20 -5.03 -15.30
CA SER A 526 -17.45 -6.16 -14.75
C SER A 526 -18.10 -6.74 -13.49
N PHE A 527 -17.78 -7.99 -13.15
CA PHE A 527 -18.31 -8.70 -11.99
C PHE A 527 -19.86 -8.74 -11.98
N ASN A 528 -20.42 -9.08 -13.13
CA ASN A 528 -21.84 -9.38 -13.35
C ASN A 528 -21.98 -10.67 -14.14
N GLU A 529 -23.04 -11.45 -13.91
CA GLU A 529 -23.33 -12.70 -14.63
C GLU A 529 -23.99 -12.48 -16.01
N LEU A 530 -23.60 -11.42 -16.74
CA LEU A 530 -24.24 -11.08 -18.02
C LEU A 530 -24.08 -12.22 -19.02
N THR A 531 -25.17 -12.66 -19.65
CA THR A 531 -25.17 -13.69 -20.69
C THR A 531 -25.19 -13.12 -22.09
N THR A 532 -25.79 -11.94 -22.27
CA THR A 532 -25.90 -11.22 -23.54
C THR A 532 -25.82 -9.71 -23.31
N LEU A 533 -25.64 -8.95 -24.39
CA LEU A 533 -25.69 -7.49 -24.40
C LEU A 533 -26.82 -7.01 -25.34
N PRO A 534 -27.53 -5.92 -25.01
CA PRO A 534 -28.67 -5.44 -25.80
C PRO A 534 -28.23 -4.80 -27.12
N GLU A 535 -29.11 -4.75 -28.10
CA GLU A 535 -28.80 -4.25 -29.46
C GLU A 535 -28.20 -2.83 -29.48
N PRO A 536 -28.71 -1.85 -28.71
CA PRO A 536 -28.15 -0.49 -28.73
C PRO A 536 -26.70 -0.42 -28.24
N PHE A 537 -26.23 -1.38 -27.43
CA PHE A 537 -24.83 -1.45 -27.03
C PHE A 537 -23.92 -1.59 -28.26
N PHE A 538 -24.27 -2.45 -29.21
CA PHE A 538 -23.49 -2.68 -30.44
C PHE A 538 -23.54 -1.50 -31.44
N ALA A 539 -24.36 -0.47 -31.17
CA ALA A 539 -24.37 0.78 -31.92
C ALA A 539 -23.27 1.76 -31.46
N LEU A 540 -22.69 1.58 -30.26
CA LEU A 540 -21.67 2.46 -29.67
C LEU A 540 -20.26 2.23 -30.24
N ARG A 541 -20.09 2.38 -31.57
CA ARG A 541 -18.84 2.06 -32.28
C ARG A 541 -17.62 2.92 -31.90
N HIS A 542 -17.80 3.94 -31.08
CA HIS A 542 -16.79 4.91 -30.66
C HIS A 542 -16.35 4.71 -29.19
N LEU A 543 -16.70 3.57 -28.58
CA LEU A 543 -16.21 3.22 -27.24
C LEU A 543 -14.68 3.19 -27.22
N ASP A 544 -14.08 3.74 -26.17
CA ASP A 544 -12.65 3.61 -25.89
C ASP A 544 -12.41 2.39 -24.98
N PHE A 545 -13.32 2.12 -24.03
CA PHE A 545 -13.18 1.03 -23.06
C PHE A 545 -14.51 0.34 -22.72
N VAL A 546 -14.44 -0.98 -22.58
CA VAL A 546 -15.51 -1.85 -22.10
C VAL A 546 -14.99 -2.84 -21.06
N GLY A 547 -15.49 -2.77 -19.83
CA GLY A 547 -15.23 -3.74 -18.77
C GLY A 547 -16.31 -4.81 -18.69
N LEU A 548 -15.95 -6.08 -18.90
CA LEU A 548 -16.87 -7.23 -18.90
C LEU A 548 -16.28 -8.43 -18.13
N ARG A 549 -15.38 -8.19 -17.17
CA ARG A 549 -14.75 -9.28 -16.40
C ARG A 549 -15.80 -10.09 -15.65
N TYR A 550 -15.54 -11.37 -15.40
CA TYR A 550 -16.42 -12.23 -14.59
C TYR A 550 -17.87 -12.26 -15.10
N SER A 551 -18.06 -12.25 -16.43
CA SER A 551 -19.35 -12.43 -17.10
C SER A 551 -19.54 -13.82 -17.69
N GLN A 552 -20.78 -14.16 -18.03
CA GLN A 552 -21.18 -15.46 -18.57
C GLN A 552 -21.66 -15.33 -20.04
N LEU A 553 -21.00 -14.45 -20.80
CA LEU A 553 -21.42 -14.10 -22.16
C LEU A 553 -21.38 -15.32 -23.08
N ASP A 554 -22.43 -15.49 -23.88
CA ASP A 554 -22.46 -16.57 -24.86
C ASP A 554 -21.47 -16.34 -26.03
N GLN A 555 -21.14 -17.42 -26.74
CA GLN A 555 -20.18 -17.39 -27.85
C GLN A 555 -20.61 -16.41 -28.95
N LEU A 556 -21.90 -16.36 -29.28
CA LEU A 556 -22.43 -15.46 -30.30
C LEU A 556 -22.18 -13.99 -29.93
N THR A 557 -22.36 -13.64 -28.66
CA THR A 557 -22.10 -12.31 -28.13
C THR A 557 -20.61 -11.97 -28.19
N LEU A 558 -19.73 -12.91 -27.82
CA LEU A 558 -18.27 -12.74 -27.89
C LEU A 558 -17.79 -12.55 -29.34
N GLU A 559 -18.26 -13.38 -30.28
CA GLU A 559 -17.97 -13.24 -31.71
C GLU A 559 -18.48 -11.91 -32.27
N ARG A 560 -19.67 -11.49 -31.84
CA ARG A 560 -20.25 -10.22 -32.24
C ARG A 560 -19.48 -9.03 -31.68
N LEU A 561 -19.09 -9.05 -30.41
CA LEU A 561 -18.17 -8.06 -29.82
C LEU A 561 -16.92 -7.96 -30.69
N ARG A 562 -16.41 -9.12 -31.14
CA ARG A 562 -15.22 -9.19 -31.98
C ARG A 562 -15.34 -8.57 -33.35
N GLY A 563 -16.45 -8.81 -34.04
CA GLY A 563 -16.72 -8.12 -35.30
C GLY A 563 -17.08 -6.64 -35.13
N THR A 564 -17.62 -6.26 -33.98
CA THR A 564 -18.23 -4.94 -33.79
C THR A 564 -17.21 -3.88 -33.35
N PHE A 565 -16.26 -4.26 -32.50
CA PHE A 565 -15.39 -3.35 -31.74
C PHE A 565 -13.89 -3.68 -31.91
N PRO A 566 -13.34 -3.66 -33.13
CA PRO A 566 -11.97 -4.10 -33.39
C PRO A 566 -10.87 -3.20 -32.78
N HIS A 567 -11.21 -1.99 -32.33
CA HIS A 567 -10.27 -1.00 -31.78
C HIS A 567 -10.58 -0.60 -30.34
N VAL A 568 -11.62 -1.18 -29.74
CA VAL A 568 -12.05 -0.84 -28.37
C VAL A 568 -11.27 -1.69 -27.38
N ARG A 569 -10.85 -1.09 -26.26
CA ARG A 569 -10.23 -1.85 -25.17
C ARG A 569 -11.29 -2.62 -24.40
N ILE A 570 -11.40 -3.94 -24.61
CA ILE A 570 -12.40 -4.78 -23.94
C ILE A 570 -11.74 -5.73 -22.93
N ASP A 571 -12.09 -5.60 -21.66
CA ASP A 571 -11.59 -6.47 -20.59
C ASP A 571 -12.54 -7.66 -20.37
N LEU A 572 -12.15 -8.84 -20.86
CA LEU A 572 -12.93 -10.08 -20.80
C LEU A 572 -12.29 -11.15 -19.90
N ARG A 573 -11.36 -10.78 -19.01
CA ARG A 573 -10.78 -11.73 -18.05
C ARG A 573 -11.86 -12.44 -17.24
N ASP A 574 -11.66 -13.73 -17.00
CA ASP A 574 -12.60 -14.59 -16.27
C ASP A 574 -14.02 -14.63 -16.88
N THR A 575 -14.16 -14.33 -18.18
CA THR A 575 -15.37 -14.69 -18.93
C THR A 575 -15.27 -16.15 -19.36
N GLY A 576 -16.30 -16.96 -19.09
CA GLY A 576 -16.28 -18.40 -19.38
C GLY A 576 -16.20 -18.69 -20.87
N THR A 577 -15.00 -18.78 -21.44
CA THR A 577 -14.75 -18.98 -22.88
C THR A 577 -14.30 -20.39 -23.26
N ARG A 578 -14.10 -21.29 -22.28
CA ARG A 578 -13.50 -22.60 -22.53
C ARG A 578 -14.55 -23.69 -22.74
N ASP A 579 -14.78 -24.04 -24.00
CA ASP A 579 -15.41 -25.31 -24.36
C ASP A 579 -14.45 -26.48 -24.09
N VAL A 580 -14.97 -27.57 -23.52
CA VAL A 580 -14.26 -28.86 -23.50
C VAL A 580 -14.45 -29.51 -24.87
N VAL A 581 -13.45 -29.38 -25.75
CA VAL A 581 -13.48 -29.99 -27.08
C VAL A 581 -13.07 -31.47 -27.00
N HIS A 582 -14.00 -32.37 -27.32
CA HIS A 582 -13.74 -33.82 -27.41
C HIS A 582 -13.11 -34.20 -28.76
N ASP A 583 -11.88 -33.75 -29.02
CA ASP A 583 -11.09 -34.14 -30.18
C ASP A 583 -9.73 -34.75 -29.74
N PRO A 584 -9.35 -35.95 -30.21
CA PRO A 584 -8.12 -36.60 -29.77
C PRO A 584 -6.83 -35.83 -30.09
N ASN A 585 -6.79 -35.12 -31.24
CA ASN A 585 -5.61 -34.34 -31.62
C ASN A 585 -5.51 -33.08 -30.76
N TRP A 586 -6.63 -32.40 -30.54
CA TRP A 586 -6.71 -31.25 -29.63
C TRP A 586 -6.23 -31.63 -28.22
N GLN A 587 -6.71 -32.76 -27.68
CA GLN A 587 -6.33 -33.24 -26.35
C GLN A 587 -4.85 -33.61 -26.25
N ALA A 588 -4.28 -34.21 -27.30
CA ALA A 588 -2.87 -34.54 -27.35
C ALA A 588 -1.99 -33.28 -27.36
N VAL A 589 -2.32 -32.28 -28.19
CA VAL A 589 -1.63 -30.98 -28.23
C VAL A 589 -1.70 -30.30 -26.86
N HIS A 590 -2.89 -30.24 -26.26
CA HIS A 590 -3.10 -29.61 -24.96
C HIS A 590 -2.29 -30.31 -23.84
N ALA A 591 -2.23 -31.64 -23.85
CA ALA A 591 -1.46 -32.41 -22.87
C ALA A 591 0.05 -32.17 -23.00
N LEU A 592 0.58 -32.10 -24.22
CA LEU A 592 1.99 -31.81 -24.49
C LEU A 592 2.38 -30.40 -24.08
N VAL A 593 1.54 -29.39 -24.38
CA VAL A 593 1.75 -28.00 -23.94
C VAL A 593 1.78 -27.89 -22.42
N ARG A 594 0.85 -28.54 -21.73
CA ARG A 594 0.83 -28.57 -20.26
C ARG A 594 2.07 -29.26 -19.68
N ASN A 595 2.53 -30.35 -20.30
CA ASN A 595 3.77 -31.02 -19.89
C ASN A 595 4.99 -30.12 -20.10
N GLY A 596 5.13 -29.51 -21.27
CA GLY A 596 6.22 -28.56 -21.57
C GLY A 596 6.26 -27.39 -20.59
N GLY A 597 5.10 -26.81 -20.25
CA GLY A 597 5.00 -25.74 -19.25
C GLY A 597 5.42 -26.18 -17.85
N ALA A 598 5.03 -27.39 -17.42
CA ALA A 598 5.46 -27.95 -16.13
C ALA A 598 6.98 -28.19 -16.08
N ARG A 599 7.59 -28.62 -17.20
CA ARG A 599 9.04 -28.82 -17.33
C ARG A 599 9.82 -27.52 -17.30
N LEU A 600 9.34 -26.47 -17.98
CA LEU A 600 9.91 -25.12 -17.87
C LEU A 600 9.93 -24.63 -16.41
N HIS A 601 8.82 -24.81 -15.69
CA HIS A 601 8.75 -24.41 -14.28
C HIS A 601 9.73 -25.20 -13.40
N ALA A 602 9.97 -26.47 -13.73
CA ALA A 602 10.97 -27.32 -13.06
C ALA A 602 12.42 -27.08 -13.54
N GLN A 603 12.68 -26.07 -14.38
CA GLN A 603 13.99 -25.76 -14.98
C GLN A 603 14.59 -26.90 -15.84
N ASP A 604 13.74 -27.80 -16.35
CA ASP A 604 14.12 -28.90 -17.25
C ASP A 604 13.95 -28.49 -18.71
N HIS A 605 14.83 -27.58 -19.17
CA HIS A 605 14.70 -26.91 -20.47
C HIS A 605 14.82 -27.87 -21.68
N HIS A 606 15.53 -28.98 -21.55
CA HIS A 606 15.66 -29.98 -22.63
C HIS A 606 14.37 -30.78 -22.87
N GLU A 607 13.75 -31.28 -21.81
CA GLU A 607 12.47 -31.99 -21.89
C GLU A 607 11.32 -31.03 -22.25
N ALA A 608 11.37 -29.79 -21.74
CA ALA A 608 10.44 -28.74 -22.13
C ALA A 608 10.47 -28.47 -23.64
N ALA A 609 11.68 -28.25 -24.20
CA ALA A 609 11.84 -28.03 -25.64
C ALA A 609 11.31 -29.22 -26.47
N THR A 610 11.59 -30.45 -26.04
CA THR A 610 11.12 -31.67 -26.71
C THR A 610 9.59 -31.75 -26.74
N ALA A 611 8.93 -31.53 -25.59
CA ALA A 611 7.47 -31.56 -25.49
C ALA A 611 6.79 -30.49 -26.35
N PHE A 612 7.37 -29.29 -26.43
CA PHE A 612 6.84 -28.23 -27.29
C PHE A 612 7.06 -28.52 -28.78
N GLU A 613 8.21 -29.09 -29.18
CA GLU A 613 8.44 -29.50 -30.57
C GLU A 613 7.44 -30.57 -31.03
N GLU A 614 7.12 -31.54 -30.16
CA GLU A 614 6.08 -32.54 -30.41
C GLU A 614 4.68 -31.91 -30.54
N ALA A 615 4.34 -30.95 -29.67
CA ALA A 615 3.07 -30.22 -29.75
C ALA A 615 2.93 -29.45 -31.07
N ILE A 616 4.00 -28.77 -31.50
CA ILE A 616 4.04 -28.02 -32.77
C ILE A 616 3.87 -28.96 -33.96
N ALA A 617 4.50 -30.14 -33.94
CA ALA A 617 4.39 -31.12 -35.02
C ALA A 617 2.96 -31.64 -35.24
N LEU A 618 2.13 -31.67 -34.18
CA LEU A 618 0.71 -32.05 -34.25
C LEU A 618 -0.20 -30.92 -34.76
N CYS A 619 0.30 -29.68 -34.86
CA CYS A 619 -0.45 -28.52 -35.35
C CYS A 619 -0.41 -28.41 -36.89
N ALA A 620 -0.70 -29.50 -37.60
CA ALA A 620 -0.62 -29.55 -39.06
C ALA A 620 -1.91 -29.03 -39.75
N PRO A 621 -1.84 -28.50 -41.00
CA PRO A 621 -3.02 -28.09 -41.75
C PRO A 621 -4.07 -29.21 -41.84
N GLY A 622 -5.32 -28.91 -41.46
CA GLY A 622 -6.43 -29.87 -41.45
C GLY A 622 -6.61 -30.65 -40.15
N ALA A 623 -5.69 -30.54 -39.19
CA ALA A 623 -5.87 -31.07 -37.84
C ALA A 623 -6.68 -30.11 -36.95
N ARG A 624 -7.37 -30.65 -35.94
CA ARG A 624 -8.08 -29.84 -34.92
C ARG A 624 -7.16 -29.60 -33.74
N TYR A 625 -6.91 -28.34 -33.40
CA TYR A 625 -6.11 -27.92 -32.25
C TYR A 625 -6.49 -26.50 -31.83
N SER A 626 -6.07 -26.10 -30.63
CA SER A 626 -6.25 -24.74 -30.12
C SER A 626 -5.17 -23.82 -30.70
N ALA A 627 -5.57 -22.68 -31.28
CA ALA A 627 -4.62 -21.66 -31.72
C ALA A 627 -3.82 -21.10 -30.53
N TYR A 628 -4.43 -21.04 -29.34
CA TYR A 628 -3.74 -20.68 -28.10
C TYR A 628 -2.66 -21.71 -27.74
N ASP A 629 -2.97 -23.01 -27.79
CA ASP A 629 -1.98 -24.06 -27.46
C ASP A 629 -0.84 -24.09 -28.50
N GLN A 630 -1.14 -23.84 -29.78
CA GLN A 630 -0.12 -23.70 -30.82
C GLN A 630 0.81 -22.52 -30.53
N LEU A 631 0.26 -21.35 -30.21
CA LEU A 631 1.05 -20.16 -29.86
C LEU A 631 1.86 -20.39 -28.58
N TYR A 632 1.27 -21.04 -27.58
CA TYR A 632 1.94 -21.38 -26.32
C TYR A 632 3.10 -22.34 -26.52
N ALA A 633 2.94 -23.36 -27.36
CA ALA A 633 4.02 -24.29 -27.69
C ALA A 633 5.21 -23.56 -28.35
N HIS A 634 4.92 -22.67 -29.30
CA HIS A 634 5.95 -21.87 -29.97
C HIS A 634 6.66 -20.91 -29.01
N TYR A 635 5.90 -20.23 -28.14
CA TYR A 635 6.45 -19.34 -27.12
C TYR A 635 7.33 -20.07 -26.10
N GLY A 636 6.82 -21.17 -25.52
CA GLY A 636 7.55 -21.96 -24.54
C GLY A 636 8.81 -22.62 -25.13
N LEU A 637 8.80 -22.97 -26.42
CA LEU A 637 9.99 -23.46 -27.11
C LEU A 637 11.06 -22.38 -27.26
N VAL A 638 10.70 -21.14 -27.58
CA VAL A 638 11.66 -20.02 -27.64
C VAL A 638 12.30 -19.79 -26.27
N ASP A 639 11.50 -19.80 -25.21
CA ASP A 639 11.97 -19.62 -23.83
C ASP A 639 12.95 -20.74 -23.41
N ALA A 640 12.58 -22.01 -23.66
CA ALA A 640 13.44 -23.15 -23.39
C ALA A 640 14.77 -23.09 -24.17
N LEU A 641 14.73 -22.72 -25.46
CA LEU A 641 15.91 -22.59 -26.29
C LEU A 641 16.83 -21.45 -25.85
N GLY A 642 16.28 -20.35 -25.32
CA GLY A 642 17.05 -19.21 -24.81
C GLY A 642 17.93 -19.65 -23.63
N HIS A 643 17.32 -20.30 -22.63
CA HIS A 643 18.04 -20.85 -21.49
C HIS A 643 19.11 -21.88 -21.88
N LEU A 644 18.80 -22.75 -22.85
CA LEU A 644 19.78 -23.72 -23.38
C LEU A 644 20.95 -23.03 -24.09
N ALA A 645 20.70 -21.98 -24.88
CA ALA A 645 21.73 -21.25 -25.61
C ALA A 645 22.69 -20.49 -24.67
N ASP A 646 22.15 -19.90 -23.60
CA ASP A 646 22.95 -19.17 -22.59
C ASP A 646 23.86 -20.11 -21.80
N GLY A 647 23.39 -21.31 -21.48
CA GLY A 647 24.15 -22.34 -20.76
C GLY A 647 25.06 -23.22 -21.64
N ALA A 648 24.94 -23.15 -22.97
CA ALA A 648 25.64 -24.06 -23.89
C ALA A 648 27.14 -23.74 -24.06
N PRO A 649 27.98 -24.77 -24.28
CA PRO A 649 29.35 -24.59 -24.76
C PRO A 649 29.40 -23.82 -26.09
N ASP A 650 30.46 -23.03 -26.32
CA ASP A 650 30.64 -22.23 -27.54
C ASP A 650 30.47 -23.00 -28.88
N PRO A 651 30.86 -24.29 -29.02
CA PRO A 651 30.62 -25.06 -30.25
C PRO A 651 29.13 -25.33 -30.55
N ASP A 652 28.30 -25.44 -29.51
CA ASP A 652 26.89 -25.82 -29.63
C ASP A 652 25.95 -24.61 -29.70
N ARG A 653 26.40 -23.46 -29.17
CA ARG A 653 25.64 -22.20 -29.13
C ARG A 653 25.16 -21.71 -30.51
N PRO A 654 25.95 -21.76 -31.61
CA PRO A 654 25.48 -21.33 -32.93
C PRO A 654 24.28 -22.14 -33.47
N ALA A 655 24.24 -23.44 -33.18
CA ALA A 655 23.15 -24.31 -33.62
C ALA A 655 21.85 -24.00 -32.85
N LEU A 656 21.95 -23.79 -31.53
CA LEU A 656 20.82 -23.38 -30.69
C LEU A 656 20.31 -21.98 -31.05
N ASN A 657 21.21 -21.01 -31.28
CA ASN A 657 20.83 -19.67 -31.72
C ASN A 657 20.09 -19.70 -33.06
N SER A 658 20.57 -20.48 -34.03
CA SER A 658 19.92 -20.63 -35.34
C SER A 658 18.51 -21.24 -35.20
N LYS A 659 18.35 -22.20 -34.29
CA LYS A 659 17.06 -22.84 -33.99
C LYS A 659 16.10 -21.86 -33.32
N LEU A 660 16.58 -21.09 -32.33
CA LEU A 660 15.81 -20.08 -31.61
C LEU A 660 15.32 -18.98 -32.55
N ILE A 661 16.20 -18.40 -33.37
CA ILE A 661 15.83 -17.34 -34.34
C ILE A 661 14.69 -17.81 -35.23
N ARG A 662 14.80 -19.03 -35.79
CA ARG A 662 13.76 -19.60 -36.66
C ARG A 662 12.42 -19.74 -35.95
N TYR A 663 12.40 -20.29 -34.72
CA TYR A 663 11.15 -20.45 -33.98
C TYR A 663 10.59 -19.11 -33.51
N ALA A 664 11.43 -18.17 -33.09
CA ALA A 664 10.99 -16.84 -32.68
C ALA A 664 10.31 -16.07 -33.83
N GLU A 665 10.83 -16.16 -35.05
CA GLU A 665 10.17 -15.60 -36.24
C GLU A 665 8.82 -16.26 -36.52
N GLN A 666 8.73 -17.60 -36.38
CA GLN A 666 7.47 -18.33 -36.52
C GLN A 666 6.46 -17.95 -35.45
N THR A 667 6.89 -17.85 -34.19
CA THR A 667 6.06 -17.46 -33.05
C THR A 667 5.47 -16.07 -33.27
N LEU A 668 6.28 -15.09 -33.68
CA LEU A 668 5.80 -13.73 -33.94
C LEU A 668 4.83 -13.67 -35.13
N ALA A 669 5.01 -14.51 -36.15
CA ALA A 669 4.08 -14.63 -37.28
C ALA A 669 2.73 -15.25 -36.90
N LEU A 670 2.64 -15.95 -35.76
CA LEU A 670 1.38 -16.49 -35.23
C LEU A 670 0.60 -15.46 -34.38
N VAL A 671 1.24 -14.36 -33.96
CA VAL A 671 0.56 -13.28 -33.23
C VAL A 671 -0.31 -12.49 -34.21
N PRO A 672 -1.63 -12.32 -33.95
CA PRO A 672 -2.50 -11.59 -34.86
C PRO A 672 -2.15 -10.09 -34.93
N ASP A 673 -2.40 -9.47 -36.09
CA ASP A 673 -2.17 -8.03 -36.30
C ASP A 673 -2.97 -7.13 -35.34
N THR A 674 -4.12 -7.63 -34.85
CA THR A 674 -4.96 -6.95 -33.86
C THR A 674 -5.00 -7.77 -32.58
N ILE A 675 -4.31 -7.31 -31.54
CA ILE A 675 -4.29 -7.94 -30.22
C ILE A 675 -5.44 -7.39 -29.38
N TRP A 676 -6.19 -8.29 -28.74
CA TRP A 676 -7.30 -7.96 -27.84
C TRP A 676 -6.76 -7.61 -26.45
N HIS A 677 -6.32 -6.37 -26.27
CA HIS A 677 -5.79 -5.88 -25.00
C HIS A 677 -6.71 -6.29 -23.82
N PHE A 678 -6.12 -6.88 -22.76
CA PHE A 678 -6.79 -7.28 -21.51
C PHE A 678 -7.80 -8.46 -21.57
N THR A 679 -7.68 -9.35 -22.56
CA THR A 679 -8.12 -10.76 -22.39
C THR A 679 -6.92 -11.59 -21.94
N ASP A 680 -7.11 -12.77 -21.32
CA ASP A 680 -5.99 -13.66 -20.99
C ASP A 680 -5.21 -14.05 -22.25
N GLU A 681 -5.91 -14.21 -23.37
CA GLU A 681 -5.33 -14.52 -24.68
C GLU A 681 -4.56 -13.32 -25.26
N GLY A 682 -5.08 -12.10 -25.16
CA GLY A 682 -4.41 -10.90 -25.67
C GLY A 682 -3.24 -10.46 -24.78
N ALA A 683 -3.35 -10.58 -23.46
CA ALA A 683 -2.24 -10.39 -22.55
C ALA A 683 -1.12 -11.41 -22.84
N PHE A 684 -1.50 -12.67 -23.12
CA PHE A 684 -0.55 -13.68 -23.57
C PHE A 684 0.08 -13.31 -24.92
N GLN A 685 -0.69 -12.85 -25.91
CA GLN A 685 -0.16 -12.39 -27.21
C GLN A 685 0.79 -11.19 -27.09
N GLU A 686 0.51 -10.23 -26.22
CA GLU A 686 1.41 -9.11 -25.91
C GLU A 686 2.70 -9.60 -25.23
N GLU A 687 2.59 -10.54 -24.29
CA GLU A 687 3.74 -11.15 -23.63
C GLU A 687 4.63 -11.87 -24.64
N VAL A 688 4.03 -12.65 -25.54
CA VAL A 688 4.73 -13.32 -26.64
C VAL A 688 5.44 -12.28 -27.52
N LYS A 689 4.74 -11.24 -27.97
CA LYS A 689 5.33 -10.19 -28.82
C LYS A 689 6.49 -9.48 -28.12
N ARG A 690 6.36 -9.21 -26.82
CA ARG A 690 7.37 -8.53 -25.99
C ARG A 690 8.60 -9.42 -25.76
N ARG A 691 8.41 -10.61 -25.19
CA ARG A 691 9.52 -11.50 -24.81
C ARG A 691 10.15 -12.20 -26.00
N THR A 692 9.37 -12.75 -26.92
CA THR A 692 9.91 -13.39 -28.12
C THR A 692 10.56 -12.37 -29.05
N GLY A 693 9.99 -11.16 -29.18
CA GLY A 693 10.61 -10.07 -29.94
C GLY A 693 11.95 -9.63 -29.34
N ASN A 694 12.02 -9.52 -28.00
CA ASN A 694 13.26 -9.21 -27.31
C ASN A 694 14.33 -10.31 -27.46
N ALA A 695 13.95 -11.58 -27.27
CA ALA A 695 14.84 -12.72 -27.46
C ALA A 695 15.36 -12.79 -28.92
N LEU A 696 14.48 -12.61 -29.90
CA LEU A 696 14.86 -12.57 -31.31
C LEU A 696 15.91 -11.47 -31.56
N ALA A 697 15.67 -10.25 -31.06
CA ALA A 697 16.61 -9.15 -31.19
C ALA A 697 17.97 -9.45 -30.55
N TRP A 698 17.98 -10.01 -29.34
CA TRP A 698 19.19 -10.39 -28.63
C TRP A 698 20.03 -11.41 -29.42
N HIS A 699 19.42 -12.49 -29.90
CA HIS A 699 20.16 -13.55 -30.61
C HIS A 699 20.55 -13.16 -32.04
N LEU A 700 19.78 -12.29 -32.71
CA LEU A 700 20.19 -11.70 -33.99
C LEU A 700 21.42 -10.80 -33.83
N LEU A 701 21.48 -10.00 -32.76
CA LEU A 701 22.63 -9.16 -32.45
C LEU A 701 23.90 -10.00 -32.28
N HIS A 702 23.82 -11.08 -31.49
CA HIS A 702 24.95 -11.99 -31.26
C HIS A 702 25.31 -12.85 -32.48
N SER A 703 24.42 -12.95 -33.47
CA SER A 703 24.69 -13.61 -34.75
C SER A 703 25.26 -12.65 -35.82
N GLY A 704 25.47 -11.37 -35.46
CA GLY A 704 26.03 -10.37 -36.38
C GLY A 704 25.00 -9.71 -37.29
N GLU A 705 23.73 -9.67 -36.91
CA GLU A 705 22.62 -9.12 -37.73
C GLU A 705 21.91 -7.93 -37.04
N PRO A 706 22.61 -6.83 -36.76
CA PRO A 706 22.09 -5.75 -35.92
C PRO A 706 20.91 -4.97 -36.54
N GLU A 707 20.79 -4.89 -37.88
CA GLU A 707 19.63 -4.24 -38.52
C GLU A 707 18.34 -5.06 -38.34
N ARG A 708 18.43 -6.39 -38.42
CA ARG A 708 17.28 -7.27 -38.14
C ARG A 708 16.94 -7.24 -36.65
N ALA A 709 17.95 -7.19 -35.79
CA ALA A 709 17.75 -7.03 -34.35
C ALA A 709 17.00 -5.74 -34.02
N LEU A 710 17.30 -4.63 -34.72
CA LEU A 710 16.60 -3.36 -34.53
C LEU A 710 15.12 -3.47 -34.90
N ALA A 711 14.80 -4.10 -36.03
CA ALA A 711 13.40 -4.30 -36.44
C ALA A 711 12.63 -5.16 -35.43
N ALA A 712 13.25 -6.22 -34.90
CA ALA A 712 12.63 -7.10 -33.90
C ALA A 712 12.36 -6.37 -32.57
N VAL A 713 13.32 -5.58 -32.06
CA VAL A 713 13.14 -4.84 -30.80
C VAL A 713 12.14 -3.69 -30.95
N GLU A 714 12.10 -3.01 -32.10
CA GLU A 714 11.10 -1.98 -32.39
C GLU A 714 9.68 -2.55 -32.39
N GLN A 715 9.49 -3.77 -32.92
CA GLN A 715 8.20 -4.46 -32.85
C GLN A 715 7.81 -4.82 -31.40
N ALA A 716 8.76 -5.30 -30.58
CA ALA A 716 8.52 -5.60 -29.17
C ALA A 716 8.11 -4.34 -28.37
N LEU A 717 8.75 -3.20 -28.66
CA LEU A 717 8.48 -1.92 -28.01
C LEU A 717 7.06 -1.38 -28.25
N THR A 718 6.37 -1.81 -29.32
CA THR A 718 4.97 -1.43 -29.56
C THR A 718 4.00 -1.86 -28.45
N VAL A 719 4.38 -2.87 -27.65
CA VAL A 719 3.59 -3.41 -26.53
C VAL A 719 4.37 -3.35 -25.19
N ALA A 720 5.49 -2.64 -25.14
CA ALA A 720 6.37 -2.51 -23.96
C ALA A 720 6.41 -1.06 -23.43
N GLY A 721 5.25 -0.40 -23.36
CA GLY A 721 5.15 1.00 -22.95
C GLY A 721 5.51 1.25 -21.47
N SER A 722 5.23 0.29 -20.59
CA SER A 722 5.46 0.39 -19.14
C SER A 722 6.94 0.44 -18.76
N PRO A 723 7.33 1.10 -17.65
CA PRO A 723 8.65 0.97 -17.03
C PRO A 723 9.02 -0.47 -16.65
N ASP A 724 8.04 -1.32 -16.30
CA ASP A 724 8.26 -2.73 -15.92
C ASP A 724 8.91 -3.58 -17.02
N TYR A 725 9.00 -3.04 -18.23
CA TYR A 725 9.54 -3.71 -19.43
C TYR A 725 10.81 -3.05 -19.95
N ASP A 726 11.51 -2.26 -19.12
CA ASP A 726 12.76 -1.57 -19.50
C ASP A 726 13.88 -2.55 -19.92
N PHE A 727 13.79 -3.86 -19.62
CA PHE A 727 14.70 -4.89 -20.17
C PHE A 727 14.68 -4.96 -21.71
N VAL A 728 13.56 -4.62 -22.36
CA VAL A 728 13.48 -4.51 -23.83
C VAL A 728 14.24 -3.29 -24.33
N ARG A 729 14.24 -2.21 -23.54
CA ARG A 729 14.99 -0.98 -23.83
C ARG A 729 16.49 -1.20 -23.63
N ASP A 730 16.91 -2.08 -22.73
CA ASP A 730 18.31 -2.51 -22.64
C ASP A 730 18.80 -3.17 -23.94
N THR A 731 18.02 -4.13 -24.46
CA THR A 731 18.34 -4.76 -25.75
C THR A 731 18.37 -3.74 -26.88
N GLN A 732 17.43 -2.77 -26.89
CA GLN A 732 17.44 -1.66 -27.86
C GLN A 732 18.73 -0.83 -27.79
N VAL A 733 19.18 -0.48 -26.59
CA VAL A 733 20.43 0.26 -26.38
C VAL A 733 21.63 -0.51 -26.94
N ARG A 734 21.73 -1.82 -26.65
CA ARG A 734 22.83 -2.66 -27.16
C ARG A 734 22.83 -2.76 -28.69
N VAL A 735 21.66 -2.91 -29.31
CA VAL A 735 21.50 -2.91 -30.76
C VAL A 735 21.92 -1.56 -31.37
N LEU A 736 21.47 -0.45 -30.78
CA LEU A 736 21.82 0.90 -31.26
C LEU A 736 23.32 1.17 -31.15
N LEU A 737 23.98 0.71 -30.08
CA LEU A 737 25.43 0.82 -29.93
C LEU A 737 26.17 0.00 -30.99
N ALA A 738 25.72 -1.23 -31.28
CA ALA A 738 26.30 -2.06 -32.35
C ALA A 738 26.15 -1.44 -33.74
N LEU A 739 25.09 -0.67 -33.97
CA LEU A 739 24.86 0.10 -35.21
C LEU A 739 25.61 1.45 -35.25
N GLY A 740 26.37 1.80 -34.21
CA GLY A 740 27.06 3.10 -34.10
C GLY A 740 26.13 4.29 -33.85
N ARG A 741 24.88 4.06 -33.42
CA ARG A 741 23.87 5.10 -33.10
C ARG A 741 23.94 5.52 -31.62
N THR A 742 25.11 5.93 -31.17
CA THR A 742 25.42 6.16 -29.75
C THR A 742 24.53 7.22 -29.09
N ASP A 743 24.18 8.30 -29.79
CA ASP A 743 23.32 9.36 -29.21
C ASP A 743 21.87 8.88 -28.99
N ASP A 744 21.33 8.08 -29.92
CA ASP A 744 20.00 7.46 -29.75
C ASP A 744 20.01 6.49 -28.57
N ALA A 745 21.06 5.67 -28.46
CA ALA A 745 21.23 4.71 -27.37
C ALA A 745 21.27 5.43 -26.00
N TYR A 746 22.06 6.49 -25.89
CA TYR A 746 22.17 7.26 -24.64
C TYR A 746 20.89 8.03 -24.28
N ARG A 747 20.08 8.45 -25.25
CA ARG A 747 18.75 9.02 -24.96
C ARG A 747 17.80 8.01 -24.33
N VAL A 748 17.74 6.79 -24.88
CA VAL A 748 16.90 5.72 -24.33
C VAL A 748 17.37 5.33 -22.92
N ALA A 749 18.68 5.20 -22.74
CA ALA A 749 19.31 4.94 -21.44
C ALA A 749 18.98 5.98 -20.37
N ASP A 750 19.12 7.27 -20.70
CA ASP A 750 18.85 8.37 -19.76
C ASP A 750 17.36 8.44 -19.39
N GLN A 751 16.46 8.14 -20.33
CA GLN A 751 15.03 8.06 -20.05
C GLN A 751 14.67 6.93 -19.09
N ALA A 752 15.31 5.76 -19.19
CA ALA A 752 15.13 4.67 -18.24
C ALA A 752 15.72 5.01 -16.86
N LEU A 753 16.99 5.42 -16.80
CA LEU A 753 17.68 5.75 -15.55
C LEU A 753 17.18 7.03 -14.84
N THR A 754 16.38 7.85 -15.52
CA THR A 754 15.67 8.98 -14.88
C THR A 754 14.37 8.53 -14.21
N ARG A 755 13.74 7.46 -14.73
CA ARG A 755 12.53 6.87 -14.14
C ARG A 755 12.89 5.94 -12.99
N ASP A 756 13.90 5.10 -13.19
CA ASP A 756 14.44 4.19 -12.18
C ASP A 756 15.98 4.27 -12.16
N PRO A 757 16.57 5.05 -11.24
CA PRO A 757 18.01 5.16 -11.09
C PRO A 757 18.71 3.85 -10.68
N SER A 758 17.97 2.86 -10.18
CA SER A 758 18.46 1.57 -9.68
C SER A 758 18.31 0.42 -10.68
N PHE A 759 17.87 0.71 -11.92
CA PHE A 759 17.60 -0.31 -12.93
C PHE A 759 18.84 -1.15 -13.26
N GLY A 760 18.83 -2.41 -12.81
CA GLY A 760 20.00 -3.29 -12.76
C GLY A 760 20.68 -3.56 -14.10
N ASP A 761 19.91 -3.70 -15.19
CA ASP A 761 20.43 -4.02 -16.52
C ASP A 761 21.32 -2.89 -17.11
N PHE A 762 21.22 -1.68 -16.57
CA PHE A 762 22.01 -0.51 -16.96
C PHE A 762 23.12 -0.14 -15.98
N THR A 763 23.49 -1.03 -15.05
CA THR A 763 24.57 -0.76 -14.08
C THR A 763 25.90 -0.44 -14.78
N ASP A 764 26.23 -1.16 -15.85
CA ASP A 764 27.44 -0.93 -16.65
C ASP A 764 27.42 0.43 -17.37
N MET A 765 26.29 0.81 -17.93
CA MET A 765 26.11 2.07 -18.63
C MET A 765 26.05 3.27 -17.67
N ALA A 766 25.41 3.12 -16.51
CA ALA A 766 25.41 4.11 -15.44
C ALA A 766 26.83 4.38 -14.93
N ALA A 767 27.70 3.35 -14.87
CA ALA A 767 29.11 3.49 -14.53
C ALA A 767 29.99 4.04 -15.67
N SER A 768 29.49 4.09 -16.92
CA SER A 768 30.28 4.51 -18.08
C SER A 768 30.65 6.00 -18.06
N HIS A 769 31.96 6.29 -18.09
CA HIS A 769 32.49 7.65 -18.20
C HIS A 769 32.04 8.39 -19.48
N GLU A 770 31.72 7.67 -20.55
CA GLU A 770 31.25 8.28 -21.81
C GLU A 770 29.79 8.70 -21.71
N PHE A 771 28.94 7.83 -21.18
CA PHE A 771 27.54 8.13 -20.91
C PHE A 771 27.38 9.29 -19.91
N GLN A 772 28.15 9.29 -18.82
CA GLN A 772 28.12 10.36 -17.82
C GLN A 772 28.57 11.72 -18.39
N ARG A 773 29.55 11.73 -19.31
CA ARG A 773 29.97 12.95 -20.02
C ARG A 773 28.86 13.46 -20.94
N TRP A 774 28.23 12.58 -21.70
CA TRP A 774 27.10 12.91 -22.56
C TRP A 774 25.92 13.47 -21.75
N ARG A 775 25.55 12.84 -20.64
CA ARG A 775 24.44 13.24 -19.75
C ARG A 775 24.64 14.65 -19.16
N ARG A 776 25.87 14.99 -18.77
CA ARG A 776 26.23 16.35 -18.28
C ARG A 776 26.11 17.41 -19.38
N ALA A 777 26.53 17.09 -20.61
CA ALA A 777 26.44 18.02 -21.74
C ALA A 777 24.98 18.38 -22.09
N GLN A 778 24.05 17.42 -22.00
CA GLN A 778 22.62 17.65 -22.27
C GLN A 778 21.94 18.54 -21.20
N ARG A 779 22.31 18.37 -19.92
CA ARG A 779 21.77 19.21 -18.82
C ARG A 779 22.27 20.66 -18.89
N GLY A 780 23.47 20.89 -19.39
CA GLY A 780 24.03 22.24 -19.62
C GLY A 780 23.34 23.05 -20.73
N HIS A 781 22.60 22.40 -21.64
CA HIS A 781 21.82 23.10 -22.68
C HIS A 781 20.39 23.45 -22.26
N ARG A 782 19.81 22.78 -21.24
CA ARG A 782 18.48 23.12 -20.72
C ARG A 782 18.45 24.38 -19.83
N SER A 783 19.57 24.78 -19.23
CA SER A 783 19.62 25.98 -18.37
C SER A 783 19.78 27.31 -19.13
N LEU A 784 19.84 27.29 -20.47
CA LEU A 784 20.05 28.50 -21.29
C LEU A 784 18.94 28.74 -22.33
N GLY A 785 17.86 27.93 -22.35
CA GLY A 785 16.81 27.99 -23.37
C GLY A 785 15.40 28.40 -22.90
N GLY A 786 15.15 28.55 -21.60
CA GLY A 786 13.85 28.92 -21.04
C GLY A 786 13.80 30.39 -20.63
N GLY A 787 13.92 31.30 -21.59
CA GLY A 787 13.94 32.73 -21.34
C GLY A 787 13.57 33.51 -22.58
N ARG A 788 12.32 33.40 -23.01
CA ARG A 788 11.59 34.44 -23.75
C ARG A 788 10.10 34.16 -23.75
#